data_AF-S9W8D3-F1
#
_entry.id   AF-S9W8D3-F1
#
_cell.length_a   1.000
_cell.length_b   1.000
_cell.length_c   1.000
_cell.angle_alpha   90.00
_cell.angle_beta   90.00
_cell.angle_gamma   90.00
#
_symmetry.space_group_name_H-M   'P 1'
#
loop_
_entity.id
_entity.type
_entity.pdbx_description
1 polymer ?
#
loop_
_entity_poly.entity_id
_entity_poly.type
_entity_poly.pdbx_seq_one_letter_code
_entity_poly.pdbx_strand_id
1 'polypeptide(L)'
;MDIIELPIKYTSPLNITLWAEYLSQYSIVSKERIESELEEFENLRRKLCIKLPSFRDQQVASVYLEMLDTLEEKLAGAAPSCFTWSLSSSPNQLEEFYDVRFEHANFIYRLANVYQAEAKANLLKQEPNFIQAHKFLQLCAGCFSYIGKHCLYPGSLDFESFLIKGWEHCFLAQAQSLVYQKGLLTNSIRDSALSKIAVGIAKLYDDAHHYFESSIGAQSYFVHITFLESLYYHSSSFFYLARDAASKHMYGNQIAFLELASHHCKKALKKRFDIPISIKVYENLGTLSSVLDNQLRQAKRDNDFIYLEQVPSMQDISDCDSVIMVQSVIPEILSNPKKSSTYFTSIVDSETRRRCEQFYKKAETVLRVRDAEMLNMSTKGDEIVNGLKNRIAYYYCNDDESSLNIQPIEENYYKIKDSGGHELLTKQAASLTTLFNDILITFQQCNDILDNEKERNDFFILKYGTDRWRRVPSEIASKELKDELDSLRINLINMENTINDTKKLFEKINPVYITTKPELLITELSPIDKSLSSLERSLLSTLKNHFQSWEDLKDKRSLIRSYKIEPQYFFELTSSKAADPRVLISKFEKQLDNLWNLKEKKWTQNKLFDEMSKLVDTLVDSYNERQSNQSIKHLLQELNETYQLYWEVLNEIEIGINFGNRLLDLLKRIQSKCADYANQRMEEATSLIGKISVPARQPFNPNIHQIRFKK
;
A
#
# COMPACT_ATOMS: atom_id res chain seq x y z
N MET A 1 30.28 -41.25 -14.31
CA MET A 1 30.24 -39.97 -13.56
C MET A 1 28.82 -39.80 -13.07
N ASP A 2 28.66 -39.29 -11.86
CA ASP A 2 27.34 -38.94 -11.36
C ASP A 2 27.15 -37.45 -11.61
N ILE A 3 26.06 -37.09 -12.28
CA ILE A 3 25.68 -35.70 -12.55
C ILE A 3 25.28 -35.06 -11.21
N ILE A 4 25.73 -33.82 -10.95
CA ILE A 4 25.23 -33.01 -9.83
C ILE A 4 23.77 -32.66 -10.15
N GLU A 5 22.85 -33.23 -9.38
CA GLU A 5 21.42 -33.12 -9.65
C GLU A 5 20.83 -31.81 -9.10
N LEU A 6 20.12 -31.09 -9.96
CA LEU A 6 19.24 -30.00 -9.60
C LEU A 6 18.11 -30.49 -8.68
N PRO A 7 17.86 -29.85 -7.53
CA PRO A 7 16.74 -30.19 -6.67
C PRO A 7 15.40 -29.98 -7.38
N ILE A 8 14.45 -30.88 -7.14
CA ILE A 8 13.09 -30.74 -7.64
C ILE A 8 12.29 -29.83 -6.70
N LYS A 9 11.64 -28.82 -7.28
CA LYS A 9 10.65 -27.97 -6.58
C LYS A 9 9.23 -28.49 -6.85
N TYR A 10 8.38 -28.39 -5.83
CA TYR A 10 6.97 -28.77 -5.86
C TYR A 10 6.08 -27.53 -5.73
N THR A 11 4.85 -27.61 -6.24
CA THR A 11 3.91 -26.50 -6.18
C THR A 11 2.51 -26.96 -5.78
N SER A 12 1.74 -26.07 -5.13
CA SER A 12 0.34 -26.28 -4.80
C SER A 12 -0.57 -25.82 -5.96
N PRO A 13 -1.82 -26.33 -6.07
CA PRO A 13 -2.76 -25.89 -7.09
C PRO A 13 -3.18 -24.43 -6.90
N LEU A 14 -3.45 -23.73 -8.02
CA LEU A 14 -3.88 -22.34 -7.99
C LEU A 14 -5.36 -22.22 -7.60
N ASN A 15 -5.70 -21.18 -6.84
CA ASN A 15 -7.10 -20.84 -6.56
C ASN A 15 -7.73 -20.10 -7.76
N ILE A 16 -8.33 -20.86 -8.68
CA ILE A 16 -8.94 -20.33 -9.92
C ILE A 16 -10.10 -19.37 -9.63
N THR A 17 -10.91 -19.61 -8.59
CA THR A 17 -12.12 -18.81 -8.34
C THR A 17 -11.77 -17.36 -8.02
N LEU A 18 -10.72 -17.14 -7.22
CA LEU A 18 -10.21 -15.79 -6.93
C LEU A 18 -9.66 -15.09 -8.19
N TRP A 19 -8.97 -15.83 -9.06
CA TRP A 19 -8.49 -15.28 -10.33
C TRP A 19 -9.65 -14.87 -11.24
N ALA A 20 -10.66 -15.73 -11.38
CA ALA A 20 -11.83 -15.45 -12.19
C ALA A 20 -12.62 -14.25 -11.66
N GLU A 21 -12.83 -14.16 -10.35
CA GLU A 21 -13.46 -13.00 -9.71
C GLU A 21 -12.68 -11.71 -9.95
N TYR A 22 -11.37 -11.72 -9.72
CA TYR A 22 -10.54 -10.54 -9.90
C TYR A 22 -10.50 -10.07 -11.36
N LEU A 23 -10.30 -11.01 -12.31
CA LEU A 23 -10.19 -10.69 -13.72
C LEU A 23 -11.54 -10.27 -14.33
N SER A 24 -12.65 -10.83 -13.84
CA SER A 24 -13.98 -10.50 -14.37
C SER A 24 -14.46 -9.09 -14.02
N GLN A 25 -13.98 -8.49 -12.90
CA GLN A 25 -14.36 -7.13 -12.48
C GLN A 25 -14.13 -6.06 -13.56
N TYR A 26 -13.09 -6.24 -14.38
CA TYR A 26 -12.70 -5.30 -15.42
C TYR A 26 -12.44 -6.03 -16.73
N SER A 27 -13.37 -6.88 -17.15
CA SER A 27 -13.25 -7.64 -18.41
C SER A 27 -14.31 -7.24 -19.43
N ILE A 28 -13.95 -7.37 -20.71
CA ILE A 28 -14.84 -7.12 -21.86
C ILE A 28 -15.70 -8.36 -22.17
N VAL A 29 -15.39 -9.51 -21.55
CA VAL A 29 -16.00 -10.81 -21.85
C VAL A 29 -16.64 -11.39 -20.59
N SER A 30 -17.54 -12.36 -20.79
CA SER A 30 -18.22 -13.02 -19.69
C SER A 30 -17.25 -13.80 -18.79
N LYS A 31 -17.61 -13.92 -17.51
CA LYS A 31 -16.81 -14.58 -16.48
C LYS A 31 -16.51 -16.05 -16.85
N GLU A 32 -17.44 -16.72 -17.52
CA GLU A 32 -17.35 -18.13 -17.89
C GLU A 32 -16.20 -18.41 -18.87
N ARG A 33 -15.90 -17.48 -19.79
CA ARG A 33 -14.77 -17.65 -20.72
C ARG A 33 -13.43 -17.55 -20.00
N ILE A 34 -13.32 -16.59 -19.08
CA ILE A 34 -12.11 -16.39 -18.28
C ILE A 34 -11.88 -17.63 -17.40
N GLU A 35 -12.94 -18.17 -16.79
CA GLU A 35 -12.88 -19.41 -16.02
C GLU A 35 -12.38 -20.58 -16.88
N SER A 36 -12.92 -20.75 -18.09
CA SER A 36 -12.46 -21.81 -19.01
C SER A 36 -10.98 -21.67 -19.39
N GLU A 37 -10.50 -20.45 -19.68
CA GLU A 37 -9.09 -20.20 -20.01
C GLU A 37 -8.18 -20.42 -18.78
N LEU A 38 -8.64 -20.08 -17.56
CA LEU A 38 -7.91 -20.34 -16.33
C LEU A 38 -7.90 -21.83 -15.93
N GLU A 39 -8.98 -22.57 -16.22
CA GLU A 39 -9.02 -24.02 -16.05
C GLU A 39 -8.01 -24.72 -16.97
N GLU A 40 -7.90 -24.27 -18.23
CA GLU A 40 -6.86 -24.73 -19.13
C GLU A 40 -5.46 -24.40 -18.58
N PHE A 41 -5.23 -23.16 -18.13
CA PHE A 41 -3.99 -22.75 -17.50
C PHE A 41 -3.60 -23.66 -16.32
N GLU A 42 -4.51 -23.92 -15.39
CA GLU A 42 -4.25 -24.78 -14.22
C GLU A 42 -4.06 -26.25 -14.63
N ASN A 43 -4.75 -26.74 -15.66
CA ASN A 43 -4.51 -28.09 -16.18
C ASN A 43 -3.11 -28.22 -16.80
N LEU A 44 -2.66 -27.21 -17.56
CA LEU A 44 -1.30 -27.15 -18.09
C LEU A 44 -0.28 -27.08 -16.95
N ARG A 45 -0.50 -26.20 -15.98
CA ARG A 45 0.31 -26.04 -14.78
C ARG A 45 0.41 -27.34 -13.99
N ARG A 46 -0.69 -28.06 -13.78
CA ARG A 46 -0.69 -29.37 -13.11
C ARG A 46 0.11 -30.41 -13.90
N LYS A 47 0.03 -30.39 -15.22
CA LYS A 47 0.78 -31.32 -16.07
C LYS A 47 2.28 -31.02 -16.07
N LEU A 48 2.67 -29.76 -16.09
CA LEU A 48 4.07 -29.35 -16.29
C LEU A 48 4.82 -29.03 -14.99
N CYS A 49 4.14 -28.47 -13.99
CA CYS A 49 4.76 -28.05 -12.74
C CYS A 49 4.68 -29.17 -11.69
N ILE A 50 3.50 -29.79 -11.52
CA ILE A 50 3.26 -30.82 -10.48
C ILE A 50 3.85 -32.18 -10.91
N LYS A 51 3.61 -32.62 -12.15
CA LYS A 51 4.33 -33.78 -12.72
C LYS A 51 5.64 -33.29 -13.34
N LEU A 52 6.72 -34.09 -13.28
CA LEU A 52 7.96 -33.75 -13.98
C LEU A 52 7.65 -33.71 -15.49
N PRO A 53 7.82 -32.57 -16.19
CA PRO A 53 7.47 -32.50 -17.59
C PRO A 53 8.37 -33.43 -18.42
N SER A 54 7.83 -34.03 -19.47
CA SER A 54 8.65 -34.80 -20.42
C SER A 54 9.19 -33.88 -21.52
N PHE A 55 10.33 -34.23 -22.12
CA PHE A 55 10.78 -33.57 -23.35
C PHE A 55 9.73 -33.65 -24.49
N ARG A 56 8.80 -34.61 -24.43
CA ARG A 56 7.69 -34.72 -25.39
C ARG A 56 6.59 -33.68 -25.19
N ASP A 57 6.56 -32.98 -24.06
CA ASP A 57 5.54 -31.98 -23.72
C ASP A 57 5.87 -30.57 -24.21
N GLN A 58 6.87 -30.39 -25.10
CA GLN A 58 7.34 -29.08 -25.58
C GLN A 58 6.24 -28.18 -26.15
N GLN A 59 5.29 -28.73 -26.91
CA GLN A 59 4.19 -27.94 -27.47
C GLN A 59 3.29 -27.37 -26.36
N VAL A 60 3.01 -28.19 -25.35
CA VAL A 60 2.17 -27.82 -24.21
C VAL A 60 2.88 -26.81 -23.31
N ALA A 61 4.20 -26.98 -23.12
CA ALA A 61 5.06 -26.02 -22.46
C ALA A 61 5.07 -24.65 -23.17
N SER A 62 5.03 -24.63 -24.51
CA SER A 62 5.01 -23.39 -25.29
C SER A 62 3.70 -22.63 -25.06
N VAL A 63 2.57 -23.32 -25.06
CA VAL A 63 1.27 -22.72 -24.76
C VAL A 63 1.24 -22.16 -23.35
N TYR A 64 1.78 -22.90 -22.38
CA TYR A 64 1.84 -22.42 -20.99
C TYR A 64 2.70 -21.16 -20.84
N LEU A 65 3.84 -21.08 -21.52
CA LEU A 65 4.66 -19.87 -21.57
C LEU A 65 3.93 -18.69 -22.22
N GLU A 66 3.25 -18.91 -23.35
CA GLU A 66 2.46 -17.88 -24.03
C GLU A 66 1.36 -17.32 -23.11
N MET A 67 0.71 -18.19 -22.32
CA MET A 67 -0.26 -17.79 -21.31
C MET A 67 0.39 -16.98 -20.18
N LEU A 68 1.54 -17.40 -19.65
CA LEU A 68 2.29 -16.67 -18.62
C LEU A 68 2.75 -15.29 -19.11
N ASP A 69 3.33 -15.20 -20.30
CA ASP A 69 3.77 -13.95 -20.92
C ASP A 69 2.59 -12.97 -21.05
N THR A 70 1.44 -13.47 -21.49
CA THR A 70 0.22 -12.65 -21.62
C THR A 70 -0.27 -12.14 -20.27
N LEU A 71 -0.30 -13.00 -19.25
CA LEU A 71 -0.70 -12.60 -17.89
C LEU A 71 0.29 -11.60 -17.28
N GLU A 72 1.59 -11.82 -17.47
CA GLU A 72 2.64 -10.94 -16.99
C GLU A 72 2.52 -9.54 -17.63
N GLU A 73 2.31 -9.46 -18.94
CA GLU A 73 2.09 -8.19 -19.66
C GLU A 73 0.80 -7.49 -19.17
N LYS A 74 -0.32 -8.21 -19.13
CA LYS A 74 -1.63 -7.64 -18.78
C LYS A 74 -1.70 -7.19 -17.33
N LEU A 75 -1.05 -7.91 -16.42
CA LEU A 75 -1.10 -7.63 -14.99
C LEU A 75 0.11 -6.87 -14.47
N ALA A 76 1.05 -6.49 -15.35
CA ALA A 76 2.35 -5.91 -14.96
C ALA A 76 3.07 -6.77 -13.89
N GLY A 77 3.00 -8.09 -14.04
CA GLY A 77 3.55 -9.08 -13.13
C GLY A 77 2.72 -9.40 -11.88
N ALA A 78 1.72 -8.59 -11.50
CA ALA A 78 0.94 -8.86 -10.29
C ALA A 78 0.04 -10.10 -10.43
N ALA A 79 -0.07 -10.93 -9.39
CA ALA A 79 -0.95 -12.09 -9.36
C ALA A 79 -2.11 -11.91 -8.35
N PRO A 80 -3.37 -12.21 -8.72
CA PRO A 80 -4.53 -12.13 -7.82
C PRO A 80 -4.50 -13.09 -6.61
N SER A 81 -3.84 -14.24 -6.76
CA SER A 81 -3.55 -15.15 -5.65
C SER A 81 -2.09 -15.58 -5.71
N CYS A 82 -1.54 -16.03 -4.58
CA CYS A 82 -0.15 -16.41 -4.51
C CYS A 82 0.14 -17.69 -5.30
N PHE A 83 1.31 -17.73 -5.92
CA PHE A 83 1.93 -18.96 -6.38
C PHE A 83 2.80 -19.51 -5.25
N THR A 84 2.53 -20.74 -4.83
CA THR A 84 3.28 -21.41 -3.75
C THR A 84 4.23 -22.46 -4.34
N TRP A 85 5.51 -22.38 -4.01
CA TRP A 85 6.53 -23.34 -4.42
C TRP A 85 7.40 -23.77 -3.25
N SER A 86 7.85 -25.03 -3.22
CA SER A 86 8.83 -25.48 -2.24
C SER A 86 10.21 -24.92 -2.55
N LEU A 87 11.00 -24.59 -1.54
CA LEU A 87 12.41 -24.23 -1.71
C LEU A 87 13.22 -25.38 -2.31
N SER A 88 14.20 -25.06 -3.16
CA SER A 88 15.16 -26.04 -3.67
C SER A 88 16.00 -26.65 -2.54
N SER A 89 16.18 -25.89 -1.45
CA SER A 89 16.97 -26.28 -0.29
C SER A 89 16.22 -27.25 0.64
N SER A 90 14.89 -27.23 0.65
CA SER A 90 14.06 -28.07 1.51
C SER A 90 12.65 -28.24 0.93
N PRO A 91 12.19 -29.47 0.64
CA PRO A 91 10.87 -29.70 0.05
C PRO A 91 9.72 -29.35 1.01
N ASN A 92 9.98 -29.26 2.32
CA ASN A 92 8.97 -28.94 3.33
C ASN A 92 8.79 -27.44 3.58
N GLN A 93 9.72 -26.61 3.10
CA GLN A 93 9.64 -25.16 3.24
C GLN A 93 9.05 -24.57 1.96
N LEU A 94 8.09 -23.67 2.10
CA LEU A 94 7.34 -23.08 0.99
C LEU A 94 7.62 -21.57 0.89
N GLU A 95 7.67 -21.08 -0.35
CA GLU A 95 7.67 -19.67 -0.70
C GLU A 95 6.36 -19.33 -1.41
N GLU A 96 5.77 -18.19 -1.04
CA GLU A 96 4.50 -17.73 -1.58
C GLU A 96 4.63 -16.30 -2.09
N PHE A 97 4.38 -16.08 -3.38
CA PHE A 97 4.47 -14.76 -3.99
C PHE A 97 3.26 -14.46 -4.87
N TYR A 98 2.76 -13.23 -4.79
CA TYR A 98 1.68 -12.69 -5.61
C TYR A 98 2.24 -12.10 -6.92
N ASP A 99 3.06 -12.88 -7.62
CA ASP A 99 3.78 -12.41 -8.81
C ASP A 99 3.87 -13.50 -9.89
N VAL A 100 3.41 -13.20 -11.10
CA VAL A 100 3.47 -14.10 -12.26
C VAL A 100 4.91 -14.39 -12.67
N ARG A 101 5.83 -13.43 -12.47
CA ARG A 101 7.26 -13.61 -12.78
C ARG A 101 7.91 -14.70 -11.93
N PHE A 102 7.42 -14.87 -10.70
CA PHE A 102 7.86 -15.96 -9.83
C PHE A 102 7.43 -17.32 -10.40
N GLU A 103 6.19 -17.46 -10.86
CA GLU A 103 5.74 -18.69 -11.54
C GLU A 103 6.54 -18.93 -12.83
N HIS A 104 6.81 -17.87 -13.60
CA HIS A 104 7.61 -17.93 -14.83
C HIS A 104 9.03 -18.47 -14.57
N ALA A 105 9.73 -17.93 -13.56
CA ALA A 105 11.06 -18.40 -13.17
C ALA A 105 11.04 -19.86 -12.69
N ASN A 106 10.04 -20.25 -11.90
CA ASN A 106 9.86 -21.64 -11.46
C ASN A 106 9.59 -22.59 -12.62
N PHE A 107 8.78 -22.19 -13.60
CA PHE A 107 8.54 -23.00 -14.78
C PHE A 107 9.83 -23.24 -15.60
N ILE A 108 10.66 -22.21 -15.79
CA ILE A 108 11.94 -22.35 -16.49
C ILE A 108 12.92 -23.23 -15.69
N TYR A 109 12.90 -23.12 -14.36
CA TYR A 109 13.64 -24.03 -13.47
C TYR A 109 13.16 -25.49 -13.65
N ARG A 110 11.86 -25.73 -13.84
CA ARG A 110 11.32 -27.05 -14.17
C ARG A 110 11.77 -27.54 -15.54
N LEU A 111 11.84 -26.67 -16.55
CA LEU A 111 12.42 -27.02 -17.85
C LEU A 111 13.89 -27.46 -17.72
N ALA A 112 14.69 -26.80 -16.87
CA ALA A 112 16.06 -27.22 -16.60
C ALA A 112 16.13 -28.64 -16.00
N ASN A 113 15.19 -28.99 -15.09
CA ASN A 113 15.08 -30.36 -14.56
C ASN A 113 14.79 -31.40 -15.66
N VAL A 114 13.98 -31.07 -16.66
CA VAL A 114 13.72 -31.96 -17.80
C VAL A 114 14.97 -32.21 -18.61
N TYR A 115 15.70 -31.15 -18.97
CA TYR A 115 16.93 -31.28 -19.74
C TYR A 115 17.99 -32.08 -18.97
N GLN A 116 18.10 -31.90 -17.65
CA GLN A 116 18.99 -32.71 -16.82
C GLN A 116 18.57 -34.19 -16.82
N ALA A 117 17.27 -34.47 -16.68
CA ALA A 117 16.76 -35.84 -16.69
C ALA A 117 17.04 -36.53 -18.03
N GLU A 118 16.86 -35.83 -19.15
CA GLU A 118 17.21 -36.34 -20.49
C GLU A 118 18.72 -36.54 -20.66
N ALA A 119 19.56 -35.63 -20.12
CA ALA A 119 21.00 -35.82 -20.11
C ALA A 119 21.39 -37.10 -19.36
N LYS A 120 20.85 -37.30 -18.16
CA LYS A 120 21.06 -38.51 -17.34
C LYS A 120 20.58 -39.77 -18.06
N ALA A 121 19.39 -39.74 -18.67
CA ALA A 121 18.85 -40.87 -19.43
C ALA A 121 19.76 -41.25 -20.61
N ASN A 122 20.37 -40.28 -21.29
CA ASN A 122 21.32 -40.55 -22.39
C ASN A 122 22.65 -41.15 -21.91
N LEU A 123 23.08 -40.86 -20.68
CA LEU A 123 24.27 -41.46 -20.08
C LEU A 123 24.04 -42.87 -19.53
N LEU A 124 22.81 -43.19 -19.09
CA LEU A 124 22.45 -44.51 -18.54
C LEU A 124 22.14 -45.57 -19.61
N LYS A 125 22.17 -45.21 -20.91
CA LYS A 125 22.02 -46.15 -22.02
C LYS A 125 23.18 -47.16 -22.03
N GLN A 126 22.93 -48.35 -22.58
CA GLN A 126 23.95 -49.39 -22.77
C GLN A 126 25.18 -48.86 -23.51
N GLU A 127 24.95 -48.03 -24.53
CA GLU A 127 25.96 -47.18 -25.14
C GLU A 127 25.68 -45.71 -24.77
N PRO A 128 26.46 -45.11 -23.85
CA PRO A 128 26.24 -43.74 -23.41
C PRO A 128 26.38 -42.72 -24.56
N ASN A 129 25.35 -41.91 -24.77
CA ASN A 129 25.38 -40.85 -25.79
C ASN A 129 25.86 -39.52 -25.19
N PHE A 130 27.18 -39.37 -25.08
CA PHE A 130 27.83 -38.17 -24.53
C PHE A 130 27.49 -36.89 -25.31
N ILE A 131 27.32 -36.97 -26.63
CA ILE A 131 27.03 -35.79 -27.47
C ILE A 131 25.65 -35.23 -27.13
N GLN A 132 24.65 -36.10 -27.03
CA GLN A 132 23.29 -35.67 -26.72
C GLN A 132 23.17 -35.21 -25.27
N ALA A 133 23.78 -35.92 -24.33
CA ALA A 133 23.80 -35.50 -22.93
C ALA A 133 24.49 -34.13 -22.74
N HIS A 134 25.61 -33.90 -23.44
CA HIS A 134 26.30 -32.60 -23.47
C HIS A 134 25.39 -31.47 -23.94
N LYS A 135 24.66 -31.66 -25.05
CA LYS A 135 23.70 -30.66 -25.56
C LYS A 135 22.61 -30.34 -24.55
N PHE A 136 22.06 -31.35 -23.88
CA PHE A 136 21.03 -31.13 -22.86
C PHE A 136 21.55 -30.36 -21.64
N LEU A 137 22.78 -30.62 -21.18
CA LEU A 137 23.37 -29.84 -20.09
C LEU A 137 23.65 -28.38 -20.49
N GLN A 138 24.01 -28.11 -21.76
CA GLN A 138 24.10 -26.74 -22.28
C GLN A 138 22.74 -26.02 -22.32
N LEU A 139 21.65 -26.76 -22.59
CA LEU A 139 20.28 -26.24 -22.48
C LEU A 139 19.89 -25.96 -21.03
N CYS A 140 20.30 -26.79 -20.06
CA CYS A 140 20.14 -26.49 -18.63
C CYS A 140 20.81 -25.16 -18.27
N ALA A 141 22.08 -24.99 -18.66
CA ALA A 141 22.82 -23.75 -18.43
C ALA A 141 22.11 -22.55 -19.09
N GLY A 142 21.58 -22.73 -20.30
CA GLY A 142 20.77 -21.73 -20.99
C GLY A 142 19.50 -21.32 -20.25
N CYS A 143 18.79 -22.25 -19.60
CA CYS A 143 17.64 -21.92 -18.74
C CYS A 143 18.04 -20.99 -17.60
N PHE A 144 19.14 -21.27 -16.88
CA PHE A 144 19.62 -20.41 -15.80
C PHE A 144 20.13 -19.06 -16.30
N SER A 145 20.82 -19.04 -17.45
CA SER A 145 21.23 -17.81 -18.12
C SER A 145 20.03 -16.93 -18.47
N TYR A 146 18.94 -17.53 -18.95
CA TYR A 146 17.70 -16.84 -19.27
C TYR A 146 17.02 -16.30 -18.01
N ILE A 147 16.89 -17.12 -16.95
CA ILE A 147 16.36 -16.67 -15.64
C ILE A 147 17.15 -15.46 -15.15
N GLY A 148 18.48 -15.51 -15.16
CA GLY A 148 19.34 -14.43 -14.69
C GLY A 148 19.18 -13.11 -15.46
N LYS A 149 18.74 -13.15 -16.73
CA LYS A 149 18.55 -11.97 -17.59
C LYS A 149 17.12 -11.43 -17.61
N HIS A 150 16.13 -12.32 -17.59
CA HIS A 150 14.73 -11.96 -17.89
C HIS A 150 13.77 -12.21 -16.74
N CYS A 151 14.03 -13.21 -15.88
CA CYS A 151 13.11 -13.66 -14.85
C CYS A 151 13.75 -13.69 -13.46
N LEU A 152 14.77 -12.85 -13.22
CA LEU A 152 15.45 -12.81 -11.93
C LEU A 152 14.46 -12.32 -10.87
N TYR A 153 14.38 -13.05 -9.76
CA TYR A 153 13.45 -12.74 -8.68
C TYR A 153 14.18 -12.69 -7.33
N PRO A 154 14.82 -11.55 -6.99
CA PRO A 154 15.65 -11.43 -5.78
C PRO A 154 14.89 -11.62 -4.46
N GLY A 155 13.55 -11.56 -4.48
CA GLY A 155 12.71 -11.83 -3.32
C GLY A 155 12.68 -13.31 -2.91
N SER A 156 13.03 -14.24 -3.82
CA SER A 156 13.10 -15.68 -3.55
C SER A 156 14.54 -16.12 -3.36
N LEU A 157 14.77 -17.01 -2.39
CA LEU A 157 16.10 -17.57 -2.11
C LEU A 157 16.62 -18.43 -3.28
N ASP A 158 15.72 -19.02 -4.07
CA ASP A 158 16.07 -19.87 -5.21
C ASP A 158 16.41 -19.08 -6.49
N PHE A 159 15.98 -17.83 -6.57
CA PHE A 159 16.14 -16.97 -7.75
C PHE A 159 17.03 -15.75 -7.49
N GLU A 160 17.91 -15.86 -6.50
CA GLU A 160 19.00 -14.92 -6.24
C GLU A 160 20.07 -14.97 -7.36
N SER A 161 20.67 -13.83 -7.68
CA SER A 161 21.65 -13.71 -8.78
C SER A 161 22.83 -14.68 -8.66
N PHE A 162 23.40 -14.83 -7.46
CA PHE A 162 24.54 -15.71 -7.23
C PHE A 162 24.17 -17.19 -7.41
N LEU A 163 23.03 -17.63 -6.86
CA LEU A 163 22.57 -19.01 -7.00
C LEU A 163 22.34 -19.41 -8.46
N ILE A 164 21.68 -18.52 -9.22
CA ILE A 164 21.38 -18.74 -10.64
C ILE A 164 22.67 -18.84 -11.46
N LYS A 165 23.66 -17.98 -11.21
CA LYS A 165 24.98 -18.07 -11.86
C LYS A 165 25.74 -19.33 -11.44
N GLY A 166 25.65 -19.74 -10.18
CA GLY A 166 26.23 -20.99 -9.69
C GLY A 166 25.71 -22.20 -10.44
N TRP A 167 24.39 -22.29 -10.64
CA TRP A 167 23.77 -23.35 -11.43
C TRP A 167 24.16 -23.30 -12.91
N GLU A 168 24.18 -22.11 -13.54
CA GLU A 168 24.66 -21.95 -14.92
C GLU A 168 26.07 -22.53 -15.11
N HIS A 169 27.03 -22.12 -14.28
CA HIS A 169 28.42 -22.56 -14.39
C HIS A 169 28.59 -24.04 -14.02
N CYS A 170 27.83 -24.54 -13.05
CA CYS A 170 27.81 -25.96 -12.68
C CYS A 170 27.38 -26.84 -13.87
N PHE A 171 26.34 -26.47 -14.60
CA PHE A 171 25.90 -27.23 -15.78
C PHE A 171 26.87 -27.13 -16.95
N LEU A 172 27.53 -25.97 -17.14
CA LEU A 172 28.60 -25.83 -18.14
C LEU A 172 29.80 -26.72 -17.81
N ALA A 173 30.22 -26.77 -16.54
CA ALA A 173 31.30 -27.64 -16.08
C ALA A 173 30.98 -29.12 -16.33
N GLN A 174 29.75 -29.54 -16.01
CA GLN A 174 29.26 -30.89 -16.29
C GLN A 174 29.16 -31.18 -17.80
N ALA A 175 28.74 -30.22 -18.62
CA ALA A 175 28.71 -30.40 -20.07
C ALA A 175 30.12 -30.59 -20.65
N GLN A 176 31.11 -29.81 -20.18
CA GLN A 176 32.50 -29.90 -20.61
C GLN A 176 33.13 -31.23 -20.14
N SER A 177 32.77 -31.71 -18.95
CA SER A 177 33.27 -32.99 -18.41
C SER A 177 32.84 -34.20 -19.24
N LEU A 178 31.68 -34.14 -19.92
CA LEU A 178 31.26 -35.19 -20.85
C LEU A 178 32.13 -35.24 -22.11
N VAL A 179 32.63 -34.10 -22.60
CA VAL A 179 33.60 -34.05 -23.70
C VAL A 179 34.90 -34.73 -23.30
N TYR A 180 35.36 -34.43 -22.08
CA TYR A 180 36.54 -35.05 -21.49
C TYR A 180 36.38 -36.57 -21.35
N GLN A 181 35.25 -37.05 -20.80
CA GLN A 181 34.99 -38.48 -20.63
C GLN A 181 34.90 -39.24 -21.96
N LYS A 182 34.23 -38.66 -22.95
CA LYS A 182 34.18 -39.22 -24.31
C LYS A 182 35.60 -39.36 -24.88
N GLY A 183 36.45 -38.35 -24.68
CA GLY A 183 37.85 -38.36 -25.08
C GLY A 183 38.64 -39.50 -24.44
N LEU A 184 38.45 -39.73 -23.13
CA LEU A 184 39.07 -40.82 -22.38
C LEU A 184 38.64 -42.20 -22.87
N LEU A 185 37.35 -42.41 -23.11
CA LEU A 185 36.82 -43.71 -23.52
C LEU A 185 37.22 -44.12 -24.94
N THR A 186 37.34 -43.14 -25.84
CA THR A 186 37.66 -43.38 -27.25
C THR A 186 39.15 -43.35 -27.55
N ASN A 187 39.99 -42.94 -26.58
CA ASN A 187 41.43 -42.68 -26.76
C ASN A 187 41.74 -41.79 -27.99
N SER A 188 40.80 -40.93 -28.38
CA SER A 188 40.89 -40.11 -29.60
C SER A 188 41.58 -38.77 -29.37
N ILE A 189 41.85 -38.41 -28.11
CA ILE A 189 42.39 -37.12 -27.71
C ILE A 189 43.78 -37.31 -27.08
N ARG A 190 44.75 -36.49 -27.48
CA ARG A 190 46.12 -36.50 -26.92
C ARG A 190 46.14 -35.98 -25.48
N ASP A 191 47.10 -36.45 -24.69
CA ASP A 191 47.26 -36.07 -23.26
C ASP A 191 47.35 -34.54 -23.06
N SER A 192 48.11 -33.81 -23.89
CA SER A 192 48.14 -32.34 -23.84
C SER A 192 46.77 -31.68 -24.07
N ALA A 193 45.95 -32.21 -24.98
CA ALA A 193 44.60 -31.67 -25.20
C ALA A 193 43.64 -32.04 -24.05
N LEU A 194 43.75 -33.25 -23.50
CA LEU A 194 42.99 -33.67 -22.31
C LEU A 194 43.31 -32.76 -21.10
N SER A 195 44.57 -32.39 -20.92
CA SER A 195 44.95 -31.44 -19.88
C SER A 195 44.25 -30.09 -20.06
N LYS A 196 44.32 -29.48 -21.26
CA LYS A 196 43.67 -28.17 -21.52
C LYS A 196 42.16 -28.20 -21.30
N ILE A 197 41.51 -29.33 -21.64
CA ILE A 197 40.08 -29.54 -21.37
C ILE A 197 39.85 -29.64 -19.85
N ALA A 198 40.66 -30.39 -19.11
CA ALA A 198 40.55 -30.52 -17.66
C ALA A 198 40.74 -29.19 -16.93
N VAL A 199 41.69 -28.34 -17.35
CA VAL A 199 41.82 -26.97 -16.80
C VAL A 199 40.55 -26.15 -17.07
N GLY A 200 39.96 -26.26 -18.27
CA GLY A 200 38.70 -25.59 -18.59
C GLY A 200 37.54 -26.03 -17.68
N ILE A 201 37.45 -27.33 -17.38
CA ILE A 201 36.45 -27.87 -16.45
C ILE A 201 36.69 -27.36 -15.03
N ALA A 202 37.95 -27.37 -14.58
CA ALA A 202 38.32 -26.90 -13.24
C ALA A 202 37.95 -25.43 -13.03
N LYS A 203 38.25 -24.56 -14.02
CA LYS A 203 37.86 -23.14 -14.00
C LYS A 203 36.34 -22.95 -13.90
N LEU A 204 35.56 -23.70 -14.67
CA LEU A 204 34.09 -23.62 -14.61
C LEU A 204 33.54 -24.07 -13.24
N TYR A 205 34.15 -25.09 -12.62
CA TYR A 205 33.78 -25.50 -11.26
C TYR A 205 34.27 -24.52 -10.18
N ASP A 206 35.41 -23.86 -10.36
CA ASP A 206 35.88 -22.78 -9.48
C ASP A 206 34.88 -21.62 -9.49
N ASP A 207 34.43 -21.20 -10.68
CA ASP A 207 33.41 -20.16 -10.83
C ASP A 207 32.09 -20.60 -10.16
N ALA A 208 31.63 -21.82 -10.43
CA ALA A 208 30.42 -22.36 -9.81
C ALA A 208 30.52 -22.41 -8.27
N HIS A 209 31.67 -22.85 -7.74
CA HIS A 209 31.94 -22.89 -6.31
C HIS A 209 31.90 -21.50 -5.69
N HIS A 210 32.57 -20.53 -6.30
CA HIS A 210 32.57 -19.15 -5.83
C HIS A 210 31.17 -18.54 -5.78
N TYR A 211 30.35 -18.79 -6.81
CA TYR A 211 28.97 -18.33 -6.85
C TYR A 211 28.09 -19.01 -5.81
N PHE A 212 28.22 -20.33 -5.61
CA PHE A 212 27.48 -21.02 -4.56
C PHE A 212 27.92 -20.59 -3.15
N GLU A 213 29.21 -20.38 -2.90
CA GLU A 213 29.72 -19.90 -1.61
C GLU A 213 29.21 -18.49 -1.28
N SER A 214 29.04 -17.65 -2.30
CA SER A 214 28.54 -16.28 -2.15
C SER A 214 27.01 -16.17 -2.06
N SER A 215 26.29 -17.28 -2.30
CA SER A 215 24.83 -17.31 -2.39
C SER A 215 24.20 -17.65 -1.03
N ILE A 216 23.13 -16.96 -0.66
CA ILE A 216 22.42 -17.22 0.61
C ILE A 216 21.56 -18.49 0.49
N GLY A 217 20.96 -18.72 -0.69
CA GLY A 217 20.11 -19.89 -0.96
C GLY A 217 20.84 -21.20 -1.25
N ALA A 218 22.18 -21.20 -1.39
CA ALA A 218 22.92 -22.39 -1.79
C ALA A 218 23.03 -23.41 -0.65
N GLN A 219 22.67 -24.67 -0.93
CA GLN A 219 22.92 -25.75 0.02
C GLN A 219 24.43 -26.00 0.14
N SER A 220 24.89 -26.23 1.38
CA SER A 220 26.28 -26.59 1.70
C SER A 220 26.83 -27.72 0.81
N TYR A 221 26.00 -28.73 0.49
CA TYR A 221 26.36 -29.81 -0.42
C TYR A 221 26.91 -29.31 -1.78
N PHE A 222 26.26 -28.33 -2.41
CA PHE A 222 26.66 -27.81 -3.72
C PHE A 222 27.97 -27.03 -3.67
N VAL A 223 28.17 -26.24 -2.61
CA VAL A 223 29.44 -25.55 -2.34
C VAL A 223 30.57 -26.58 -2.22
N HIS A 224 30.34 -27.69 -1.53
CA HIS A 224 31.36 -28.72 -1.31
C HIS A 224 31.66 -29.56 -2.54
N ILE A 225 30.65 -30.04 -3.26
CA ILE A 225 30.88 -30.92 -4.41
C ILE A 225 31.56 -30.17 -5.56
N THR A 226 31.21 -28.91 -5.80
CA THR A 226 31.87 -28.08 -6.82
C THR A 226 33.34 -27.80 -6.47
N PHE A 227 33.65 -27.57 -5.20
CA PHE A 227 35.04 -27.44 -4.73
C PHE A 227 35.86 -28.73 -4.95
N LEU A 228 35.27 -29.89 -4.66
CA LEU A 228 35.94 -31.19 -4.85
C LEU A 228 36.15 -31.51 -6.32
N GLU A 229 35.14 -31.28 -7.17
CA GLU A 229 35.24 -31.47 -8.62
C GLU A 229 36.29 -30.56 -9.24
N SER A 230 36.33 -29.28 -8.85
CA SER A 230 37.40 -28.36 -9.28
C SER A 230 38.78 -28.93 -8.99
N LEU A 231 39.05 -29.34 -7.74
CA LEU A 231 40.37 -29.88 -7.36
C LEU A 231 40.68 -31.21 -8.06
N TYR A 232 39.68 -32.04 -8.30
CA TYR A 232 39.84 -33.28 -9.07
C TYR A 232 40.29 -32.99 -10.51
N TYR A 233 39.69 -32.01 -11.17
CA TYR A 233 40.06 -31.64 -12.54
C TYR A 233 41.37 -30.86 -12.63
N HIS A 234 41.70 -30.02 -11.64
CA HIS A 234 43.04 -29.43 -11.50
C HIS A 234 44.11 -30.54 -11.38
N SER A 235 43.90 -31.51 -10.49
CA SER A 235 44.80 -32.66 -10.32
C SER A 235 44.94 -33.48 -11.62
N SER A 236 43.81 -33.77 -12.27
CA SER A 236 43.79 -34.50 -13.55
C SER A 236 44.54 -33.74 -14.65
N SER A 237 44.41 -32.41 -14.71
CA SER A 237 45.09 -31.61 -15.73
C SER A 237 46.62 -31.73 -15.66
N PHE A 238 47.18 -31.66 -14.45
CA PHE A 238 48.62 -31.82 -14.21
C PHE A 238 49.08 -33.26 -14.42
N PHE A 239 48.24 -34.25 -14.10
CA PHE A 239 48.52 -35.65 -14.41
C PHE A 239 48.72 -35.88 -15.91
N TYR A 240 47.87 -35.32 -16.77
CA TYR A 240 48.05 -35.45 -18.22
C TYR A 240 49.21 -34.61 -18.77
N LEU A 241 49.55 -33.47 -18.15
CA LEU A 241 50.79 -32.74 -18.48
C LEU A 241 52.04 -33.52 -18.11
N ALA A 242 52.03 -34.22 -16.97
CA ALA A 242 53.13 -35.10 -16.60
C ALA A 242 53.32 -36.21 -17.64
N ARG A 243 52.23 -36.81 -18.13
CA ARG A 243 52.29 -37.82 -19.20
C ARG A 243 52.79 -37.25 -20.52
N ASP A 244 52.33 -36.07 -20.92
CA ASP A 244 52.80 -35.38 -22.13
C ASP A 244 54.29 -35.01 -22.01
N ALA A 245 54.74 -34.53 -20.85
CA ALA A 245 56.16 -34.25 -20.57
C ALA A 245 57.02 -35.51 -20.62
N ALA A 246 56.55 -36.63 -20.06
CA ALA A 246 57.21 -37.92 -20.15
C ALA A 246 57.38 -38.38 -21.60
N SER A 247 56.35 -38.20 -22.43
CA SER A 247 56.39 -38.53 -23.87
C SER A 247 57.38 -37.67 -24.68
N LYS A 248 57.74 -36.49 -24.14
CA LYS A 248 58.71 -35.56 -24.71
C LYS A 248 60.10 -35.65 -24.07
N HIS A 249 60.32 -36.64 -23.20
CA HIS A 249 61.56 -36.82 -22.44
C HIS A 249 61.94 -35.60 -21.57
N MET A 250 60.94 -34.94 -20.98
CA MET A 250 61.13 -33.85 -20.02
C MET A 250 60.83 -34.35 -18.61
N TYR A 251 61.73 -35.15 -18.05
CA TYR A 251 61.51 -35.90 -16.80
C TYR A 251 61.50 -35.01 -15.55
N GLY A 252 62.28 -33.92 -15.54
CA GLY A 252 62.21 -32.92 -14.46
C GLY A 252 60.83 -32.26 -14.37
N ASN A 253 60.28 -31.87 -15.52
CA ASN A 253 58.92 -31.30 -15.61
C ASN A 253 57.84 -32.34 -15.26
N GLN A 254 58.01 -33.59 -15.68
CA GLN A 254 57.10 -34.68 -15.33
C GLN A 254 56.95 -34.80 -13.80
N ILE A 255 58.05 -34.80 -13.04
CA ILE A 255 58.02 -34.90 -11.58
C ILE A 255 57.30 -33.70 -10.98
N ALA A 256 57.63 -32.48 -11.43
CA ALA A 256 57.03 -31.26 -10.91
C ALA A 256 55.50 -31.21 -11.14
N PHE A 257 55.04 -31.65 -12.31
CA PHE A 257 53.60 -31.77 -12.59
C PHE A 257 52.92 -32.85 -11.73
N LEU A 258 53.56 -34.01 -11.50
CA LEU A 258 53.03 -35.04 -10.60
C LEU A 258 52.94 -34.55 -9.16
N GLU A 259 53.90 -33.75 -8.70
CA GLU A 259 53.86 -33.13 -7.38
C GLU A 259 52.68 -32.16 -7.23
N LEU A 260 52.45 -31.30 -8.23
CA LEU A 260 51.28 -30.40 -8.27
C LEU A 260 49.96 -31.19 -8.29
N ALA A 261 49.85 -32.22 -9.14
CA ALA A 261 48.67 -33.08 -9.19
C ALA A 261 48.41 -33.70 -7.81
N SER A 262 49.45 -34.26 -7.16
CA SER A 262 49.35 -34.83 -5.81
C SER A 262 48.93 -33.80 -4.78
N HIS A 263 49.42 -32.55 -4.88
CA HIS A 263 49.04 -31.46 -3.99
C HIS A 263 47.53 -31.16 -4.07
N HIS A 264 46.98 -30.94 -5.27
CA HIS A 264 45.55 -30.69 -5.46
C HIS A 264 44.69 -31.87 -4.99
N CYS A 265 45.09 -33.10 -5.33
CA CYS A 265 44.40 -34.31 -4.91
C CYS A 265 44.35 -34.46 -3.38
N LYS A 266 45.50 -34.27 -2.70
CA LYS A 266 45.60 -34.33 -1.23
C LYS A 266 44.84 -33.19 -0.55
N LYS A 267 44.81 -31.99 -1.16
CA LYS A 267 44.01 -30.85 -0.68
C LYS A 267 42.51 -31.20 -0.68
N ALA A 268 42.02 -31.86 -1.73
CA ALA A 268 40.64 -32.32 -1.81
C ALA A 268 40.33 -33.39 -0.74
N LEU A 269 41.19 -34.39 -0.61
CA LEU A 269 41.00 -35.50 0.35
C LEU A 269 41.07 -35.08 1.83
N LYS A 270 41.78 -33.99 2.15
CA LYS A 270 41.86 -33.45 3.52
C LYS A 270 40.56 -32.83 4.00
N LYS A 271 39.77 -32.22 3.12
CA LYS A 271 38.47 -31.64 3.45
C LYS A 271 37.39 -32.73 3.35
N ARG A 272 37.28 -33.58 4.38
CA ARG A 272 36.11 -34.47 4.53
C ARG A 272 35.02 -33.72 5.30
N PHE A 273 33.87 -33.54 4.66
CA PHE A 273 32.68 -32.94 5.27
C PHE A 273 31.77 -34.03 5.84
N ASP A 274 31.04 -33.75 6.93
CA ASP A 274 30.12 -34.64 7.64
C ASP A 274 28.81 -34.95 6.86
N ILE A 275 28.86 -34.89 5.53
CA ILE A 275 27.73 -35.17 4.64
C ILE A 275 27.75 -36.67 4.30
N PRO A 276 26.60 -37.37 4.25
CA PRO A 276 26.53 -38.80 4.05
C PRO A 276 27.39 -39.32 2.87
N ILE A 277 28.17 -40.35 3.21
CA ILE A 277 29.43 -40.81 2.62
C ILE A 277 29.18 -41.70 1.39
N SER A 278 28.63 -41.13 0.31
CA SER A 278 28.54 -41.83 -0.99
C SER A 278 28.75 -40.87 -2.16
N ILE A 279 29.74 -39.99 -2.07
CA ILE A 279 30.13 -39.14 -3.20
C ILE A 279 31.21 -39.87 -4.00
N LYS A 280 30.86 -40.39 -5.18
CA LYS A 280 31.75 -41.03 -6.15
C LYS A 280 33.02 -40.23 -6.47
N VAL A 281 32.97 -38.91 -6.29
CA VAL A 281 34.13 -38.01 -6.39
C VAL A 281 35.24 -38.39 -5.42
N TYR A 282 34.94 -38.82 -4.18
CA TYR A 282 35.98 -39.28 -3.25
C TYR A 282 36.62 -40.61 -3.69
N GLU A 283 35.87 -41.51 -4.32
CA GLU A 283 36.40 -42.74 -4.90
C GLU A 283 37.33 -42.41 -6.09
N ASN A 284 36.92 -41.48 -6.96
CA ASN A 284 37.73 -40.98 -8.06
C ASN A 284 39.01 -40.28 -7.56
N LEU A 285 38.92 -39.48 -6.50
CA LEU A 285 40.07 -38.83 -5.86
C LEU A 285 41.00 -39.86 -5.19
N GLY A 286 40.46 -40.89 -4.55
CA GLY A 286 41.25 -41.97 -3.95
C GLY A 286 42.00 -42.80 -4.98
N THR A 287 41.33 -43.17 -6.07
CA THR A 287 41.95 -43.89 -7.19
C THR A 287 43.03 -43.02 -7.84
N LEU A 288 42.74 -41.76 -8.16
CA LEU A 288 43.72 -40.82 -8.70
C LEU A 288 44.92 -40.63 -7.76
N SER A 289 44.70 -40.48 -6.45
CA SER A 289 45.80 -40.35 -5.46
C SER A 289 46.73 -41.56 -5.48
N SER A 290 46.19 -42.78 -5.55
CA SER A 290 47.03 -43.99 -5.59
C SER A 290 47.84 -44.11 -6.88
N VAL A 291 47.25 -43.75 -8.03
CA VAL A 291 47.95 -43.67 -9.32
C VAL A 291 49.07 -42.63 -9.27
N LEU A 292 48.79 -41.44 -8.74
CA LEU A 292 49.75 -40.35 -8.61
C LEU A 292 50.92 -40.73 -7.70
N ASP A 293 50.66 -41.30 -6.52
CA ASP A 293 51.72 -41.69 -5.59
C ASP A 293 52.64 -42.78 -6.20
N ASN A 294 52.08 -43.72 -6.97
CA ASN A 294 52.86 -44.74 -7.68
C ASN A 294 53.72 -44.14 -8.80
N GLN A 295 53.13 -43.32 -9.68
CA GLN A 295 53.86 -42.70 -10.79
C GLN A 295 54.93 -41.72 -10.30
N LEU A 296 54.65 -40.96 -9.25
CA LEU A 296 55.60 -40.01 -8.68
C LEU A 296 56.80 -40.74 -8.07
N ARG A 297 56.58 -41.84 -7.36
CA ARG A 297 57.68 -42.68 -6.83
C ARG A 297 58.55 -43.24 -7.95
N GLN A 298 57.93 -43.72 -9.04
CA GLN A 298 58.65 -44.25 -10.18
C GLN A 298 59.44 -43.15 -10.90
N ALA A 299 58.79 -42.04 -11.26
CA ALA A 299 59.43 -40.94 -11.98
C ALA A 299 60.60 -40.34 -11.20
N LYS A 300 60.46 -40.16 -9.87
CA LYS A 300 61.57 -39.71 -9.00
C LYS A 300 62.72 -40.69 -9.01
N ARG A 301 62.43 -41.99 -8.81
CA ARG A 301 63.48 -43.02 -8.85
C ARG A 301 64.21 -43.00 -10.19
N ASP A 302 63.50 -43.00 -11.30
CA ASP A 302 64.12 -43.02 -12.62
C ASP A 302 64.94 -41.75 -12.89
N ASN A 303 64.46 -40.57 -12.46
CA ASN A 303 65.21 -39.33 -12.59
C ASN A 303 66.45 -39.30 -11.67
N ASP A 304 66.36 -39.79 -10.44
CA ASP A 304 67.47 -39.81 -9.49
C ASP A 304 68.60 -40.77 -9.89
N PHE A 305 68.29 -41.84 -10.64
CA PHE A 305 69.27 -42.86 -11.03
C PHE A 305 69.66 -42.84 -12.51
N ILE A 306 68.81 -42.33 -13.41
CA ILE A 306 68.99 -42.44 -14.88
C ILE A 306 69.13 -41.06 -15.53
N TYR A 307 68.12 -40.18 -15.39
CA TYR A 307 68.04 -38.97 -16.21
C TYR A 307 68.74 -37.76 -15.60
N LEU A 308 68.72 -37.62 -14.27
CA LEU A 308 69.34 -36.56 -13.48
C LEU A 308 68.93 -35.13 -13.92
N GLU A 309 67.70 -34.97 -14.41
CA GLU A 309 67.18 -33.65 -14.79
C GLU A 309 66.82 -32.83 -13.54
N GLN A 310 67.03 -31.52 -13.61
CA GLN A 310 66.58 -30.61 -12.55
C GLN A 310 65.06 -30.53 -12.53
N VAL A 311 64.47 -30.71 -11.35
CA VAL A 311 63.03 -30.57 -11.12
C VAL A 311 62.70 -29.09 -10.88
N PRO A 312 61.87 -28.44 -11.72
CA PRO A 312 61.44 -27.06 -11.48
C PRO A 312 60.69 -26.91 -10.16
N SER A 313 60.79 -25.74 -9.54
CA SER A 313 59.98 -25.42 -8.36
C SER A 313 58.50 -25.29 -8.75
N MET A 314 57.60 -25.62 -7.83
CA MET A 314 56.15 -25.46 -8.02
C MET A 314 55.73 -24.01 -8.39
N GLN A 315 56.54 -23.02 -8.04
CA GLN A 315 56.29 -21.59 -8.34
C GLN A 315 56.75 -21.17 -9.73
N ASP A 316 57.67 -21.93 -10.35
CA ASP A 316 58.25 -21.62 -11.65
C ASP A 316 57.44 -22.20 -12.82
N ILE A 317 56.39 -22.97 -12.51
CA ILE A 317 55.52 -23.61 -13.48
C ILE A 317 54.52 -22.58 -14.00
N SER A 318 54.54 -22.33 -15.31
CA SER A 318 53.61 -21.40 -15.97
C SER A 318 52.16 -21.90 -15.92
N ASP A 319 51.21 -20.96 -15.92
CA ASP A 319 49.79 -21.26 -15.95
C ASP A 319 49.42 -22.13 -17.16
N CYS A 320 48.56 -23.12 -16.93
CA CYS A 320 48.12 -24.03 -17.96
C CYS A 320 47.10 -23.37 -18.91
N ASP A 321 47.30 -23.55 -20.21
CA ASP A 321 46.29 -23.21 -21.22
C ASP A 321 44.97 -23.95 -20.93
N SER A 322 43.85 -23.23 -21.03
CA SER A 322 42.51 -23.80 -20.87
C SER A 322 41.71 -23.77 -22.16
N VAL A 323 40.95 -24.83 -22.45
CA VAL A 323 40.02 -24.89 -23.57
C VAL A 323 38.60 -25.11 -23.05
N ILE A 324 37.71 -24.17 -23.34
CA ILE A 324 36.28 -24.24 -23.02
C ILE A 324 35.52 -24.39 -24.35
N MET A 325 34.72 -25.45 -24.49
CA MET A 325 33.95 -25.77 -25.69
C MET A 325 32.44 -25.73 -25.42
N VAL A 326 32.05 -25.17 -24.28
CA VAL A 326 30.67 -25.08 -23.82
C VAL A 326 30.19 -23.64 -23.74
N GLN A 327 28.89 -23.46 -23.94
CA GLN A 327 28.21 -22.18 -23.79
C GLN A 327 26.78 -22.42 -23.31
N SER A 328 26.19 -21.40 -22.69
CA SER A 328 24.78 -21.41 -22.27
C SER A 328 23.88 -21.30 -23.49
N VAL A 329 23.25 -22.40 -23.91
CA VAL A 329 22.38 -22.44 -25.09
C VAL A 329 20.95 -22.22 -24.65
N ILE A 330 20.36 -21.07 -24.98
CA ILE A 330 18.97 -20.77 -24.63
C ILE A 330 18.05 -21.71 -25.44
N PRO A 331 17.15 -22.47 -24.79
CA PRO A 331 16.15 -23.27 -25.48
C PRO A 331 15.32 -22.49 -26.51
N GLU A 332 14.99 -23.10 -27.64
CA GLU A 332 14.19 -22.47 -28.70
C GLU A 332 12.83 -21.97 -28.20
N ILE A 333 12.21 -22.72 -27.28
CA ILE A 333 10.94 -22.38 -26.63
C ILE A 333 10.99 -21.04 -25.86
N LEU A 334 12.17 -20.62 -25.39
CA LEU A 334 12.37 -19.34 -24.70
C LEU A 334 12.87 -18.23 -25.65
N SER A 335 13.47 -18.61 -26.77
CA SER A 335 14.10 -17.65 -27.71
C SER A 335 13.10 -16.98 -28.65
N ASN A 336 12.04 -17.69 -29.02
CA ASN A 336 11.00 -17.21 -29.93
C ASN A 336 9.60 -17.33 -29.29
N PRO A 337 9.27 -16.53 -28.27
CA PRO A 337 7.89 -16.47 -27.79
C PRO A 337 7.00 -15.97 -28.92
N LYS A 338 6.01 -16.77 -29.35
CA LYS A 338 5.03 -16.31 -30.33
C LYS A 338 4.22 -15.19 -29.69
N LYS A 339 4.49 -13.94 -30.08
CA LYS A 339 3.83 -12.72 -29.57
C LYS A 339 2.33 -12.61 -29.86
N SER A 340 1.69 -13.67 -30.35
CA SER A 340 0.30 -13.73 -30.77
C SER A 340 -0.41 -14.82 -29.95
N SER A 341 -0.37 -14.68 -28.62
CA SER A 341 -1.19 -15.54 -27.76
C SER A 341 -2.67 -15.26 -28.05
N THR A 342 -3.43 -16.33 -28.27
CA THR A 342 -4.89 -16.27 -28.41
C THR A 342 -5.61 -16.30 -27.06
N TYR A 343 -4.87 -16.51 -25.97
CA TYR A 343 -5.40 -16.61 -24.61
C TYR A 343 -5.39 -15.25 -23.93
N PHE A 344 -6.34 -15.01 -23.02
CA PHE A 344 -6.41 -13.82 -22.19
C PHE A 344 -6.44 -12.47 -22.95
N THR A 345 -6.76 -12.49 -24.26
CA THR A 345 -6.84 -11.28 -25.09
C THR A 345 -7.86 -10.27 -24.57
N SER A 346 -8.89 -10.77 -23.89
CA SER A 346 -9.99 -10.04 -23.28
C SER A 346 -9.65 -9.36 -21.96
N ILE A 347 -8.54 -9.75 -21.31
CA ILE A 347 -8.11 -9.14 -20.06
C ILE A 347 -7.67 -7.71 -20.35
N VAL A 348 -8.23 -6.78 -19.60
CA VAL A 348 -7.82 -5.38 -19.62
C VAL A 348 -6.49 -5.24 -18.88
N ASP A 349 -5.55 -4.57 -19.53
CA ASP A 349 -4.21 -4.32 -18.99
C ASP A 349 -4.26 -3.42 -17.74
N SER A 350 -3.23 -3.52 -16.91
CA SER A 350 -3.13 -2.82 -15.62
C SER A 350 -3.28 -1.30 -15.74
N GLU A 351 -2.76 -0.69 -16.81
CA GLU A 351 -2.88 0.74 -17.04
C GLU A 351 -4.34 1.14 -17.33
N THR A 352 -5.00 0.44 -18.25
CA THR A 352 -6.41 0.66 -18.57
C THR A 352 -7.31 0.38 -17.36
N ARG A 353 -7.03 -0.67 -16.57
CA ARG A 353 -7.75 -0.96 -15.32
C ARG A 353 -7.67 0.21 -14.34
N ARG A 354 -6.46 0.73 -14.09
CA ARG A 354 -6.25 1.89 -13.21
C ARG A 354 -7.03 3.12 -13.70
N ARG A 355 -7.15 3.31 -15.01
CA ARG A 355 -7.95 4.40 -15.61
C ARG A 355 -9.45 4.19 -15.36
N CYS A 356 -9.95 2.97 -15.51
CA CYS A 356 -11.33 2.61 -15.14
C CYS A 356 -11.60 2.88 -13.65
N GLU A 357 -10.75 2.39 -12.75
CA GLU A 357 -10.87 2.62 -11.31
C GLU A 357 -10.90 4.12 -10.96
N GLN A 358 -10.01 4.91 -11.58
CA GLN A 358 -9.99 6.36 -11.38
C GLN A 358 -11.26 7.04 -11.85
N PHE A 359 -11.81 6.62 -13.00
CA PHE A 359 -13.08 7.13 -13.51
C PHE A 359 -14.23 6.77 -12.56
N TYR A 360 -14.41 5.48 -12.23
CA TYR A 360 -15.51 5.02 -11.36
C TYR A 360 -15.47 5.67 -9.98
N LYS A 361 -14.28 5.74 -9.35
CA LYS A 361 -14.12 6.40 -8.04
C LYS A 361 -14.52 7.88 -8.09
N LYS A 362 -14.16 8.60 -9.15
CA LYS A 362 -14.54 10.00 -9.32
C LYS A 362 -16.02 10.15 -9.66
N ALA A 363 -16.58 9.31 -10.52
CA ALA A 363 -18.00 9.32 -10.86
C ALA A 363 -18.89 9.05 -9.64
N GLU A 364 -18.51 8.09 -8.78
CA GLU A 364 -19.17 7.87 -7.48
C GLU A 364 -19.07 9.08 -6.56
N THR A 365 -17.92 9.76 -6.55
CA THR A 365 -17.76 10.99 -5.76
C THR A 365 -18.70 12.08 -6.26
N VAL A 366 -18.81 12.27 -7.58
CA VAL A 366 -19.76 13.21 -8.20
C VAL A 366 -21.20 12.87 -7.82
N LEU A 367 -21.59 11.59 -7.85
CA LEU A 367 -22.92 11.14 -7.42
C LEU A 367 -23.20 11.46 -5.95
N ARG A 368 -22.23 11.20 -5.05
CA ARG A 368 -22.36 11.49 -3.61
C ARG A 368 -22.50 12.99 -3.34
N VAL A 369 -21.70 13.82 -4.01
CA VAL A 369 -21.80 15.28 -3.90
C VAL A 369 -23.20 15.74 -4.33
N ARG A 370 -23.72 15.20 -5.42
CA ARG A 370 -25.04 15.57 -5.95
C ARG A 370 -26.20 15.08 -5.10
N ASP A 371 -26.11 13.88 -4.52
CA ASP A 371 -27.08 13.41 -3.52
C ASP A 371 -27.08 14.32 -2.27
N ALA A 372 -25.90 14.74 -1.80
CA ALA A 372 -25.78 15.66 -0.66
C ALA A 372 -26.38 17.04 -0.97
N GLU A 373 -26.14 17.59 -2.16
CA GLU A 373 -26.76 18.85 -2.60
C GLU A 373 -28.29 18.75 -2.66
N MET A 374 -28.81 17.64 -3.18
CA MET A 374 -30.25 17.39 -3.25
C MET A 374 -30.89 17.21 -1.88
N LEU A 375 -30.20 16.51 -0.97
CA LEU A 375 -30.65 16.33 0.41
C LEU A 375 -30.70 17.69 1.14
N ASN A 376 -29.67 18.52 1.01
CA ASN A 376 -29.62 19.85 1.61
C ASN A 376 -30.74 20.77 1.08
N MET A 377 -31.05 20.69 -0.22
CA MET A 377 -32.21 21.43 -0.76
C MET A 377 -33.54 20.94 -0.20
N SER A 378 -33.68 19.64 0.05
CA SER A 378 -34.89 19.08 0.66
C SER A 378 -35.01 19.43 2.15
N THR A 379 -33.92 19.38 2.92
CA THR A 379 -33.96 19.74 4.36
C THR A 379 -34.32 21.20 4.57
N LYS A 380 -33.68 22.12 3.83
CA LYS A 380 -34.03 23.55 3.85
C LYS A 380 -35.46 23.82 3.41
N GLY A 381 -35.96 23.03 2.46
CA GLY A 381 -37.35 23.12 2.03
C GLY A 381 -38.34 22.64 3.08
N ASP A 382 -38.01 21.56 3.80
CA ASP A 382 -38.82 21.07 4.92
C ASP A 382 -38.88 22.09 6.06
N GLU A 383 -37.79 22.80 6.36
CA GLU A 383 -37.80 23.91 7.33
C GLU A 383 -38.82 25.00 6.95
N ILE A 384 -38.83 25.43 5.69
CA ILE A 384 -39.77 26.45 5.18
C ILE A 384 -41.22 25.93 5.23
N VAL A 385 -41.45 24.72 4.71
CA VAL A 385 -42.80 24.11 4.66
C VAL A 385 -43.34 23.86 6.07
N ASN A 386 -42.51 23.42 7.01
CA ASN A 386 -42.89 23.25 8.41
C ASN A 386 -43.17 24.60 9.07
N GLY A 387 -42.38 25.64 8.77
CA GLY A 387 -42.68 27.01 9.21
C GLY A 387 -44.05 27.49 8.73
N LEU A 388 -44.40 27.24 7.46
CA LEU A 388 -45.72 27.57 6.91
C LEU A 388 -46.84 26.73 7.56
N LYS A 389 -46.63 25.43 7.78
CA LYS A 389 -47.59 24.57 8.50
C LYS A 389 -47.83 25.04 9.93
N ASN A 390 -46.77 25.41 10.66
CA ASN A 390 -46.86 25.95 12.00
C ASN A 390 -47.61 27.28 12.03
N ARG A 391 -47.36 28.15 11.03
CA ARG A 391 -48.10 29.40 10.86
C ARG A 391 -49.59 29.15 10.61
N ILE A 392 -49.97 28.19 9.75
CA ILE A 392 -51.37 27.81 9.55
C ILE A 392 -51.98 27.25 10.84
N ALA A 393 -51.26 26.38 11.56
CA ALA A 393 -51.71 25.77 12.80
C ALA A 393 -52.01 26.82 13.88
N TYR A 394 -51.21 27.89 13.96
CA TYR A 394 -51.47 29.02 14.87
C TYR A 394 -52.85 29.66 14.66
N TYR A 395 -53.33 29.76 13.41
CA TYR A 395 -54.60 30.40 13.09
C TYR A 395 -55.80 29.42 13.07
N TYR A 396 -55.59 28.16 12.69
CA TYR A 396 -56.68 27.21 12.37
C TYR A 396 -56.69 25.90 13.18
N CYS A 397 -55.69 25.59 14.03
CA CYS A 397 -55.73 24.39 14.88
C CYS A 397 -56.44 24.59 16.23
N ASN A 398 -57.48 25.43 16.29
CA ASN A 398 -58.40 25.56 17.43
C ASN A 398 -59.87 25.42 16.99
N ASP A 399 -60.15 24.50 16.06
CA ASP A 399 -61.49 24.34 15.47
C ASP A 399 -62.42 23.38 16.21
N ASP A 400 -62.02 22.76 17.32
CA ASP A 400 -62.96 22.02 18.17
C ASP A 400 -62.76 22.39 19.66
N GLU A 401 -63.85 22.92 20.22
CA GLU A 401 -64.15 23.12 21.65
C GLU A 401 -63.67 24.40 22.39
N SER A 402 -64.70 25.13 22.85
CA SER A 402 -64.74 26.00 24.04
C SER A 402 -64.15 27.42 23.95
N SER A 403 -64.70 28.29 24.81
CA SER A 403 -64.30 29.66 25.20
C SER A 403 -62.84 30.03 24.91
N LEU A 404 -62.53 31.32 24.71
CA LEU A 404 -61.15 31.87 24.79
C LEU A 404 -60.37 31.11 25.88
N ASN A 405 -59.61 30.10 25.48
CA ASN A 405 -58.97 29.22 26.43
C ASN A 405 -57.68 29.92 26.80
N ILE A 406 -57.71 30.65 27.91
CA ILE A 406 -56.53 31.29 28.48
C ILE A 406 -55.62 30.21 29.11
N GLN A 407 -56.10 28.95 29.25
CA GLN A 407 -55.30 27.85 29.80
C GLN A 407 -53.93 27.66 29.14
N PRO A 408 -53.71 27.70 27.81
CA PRO A 408 -52.37 27.50 27.25
C PRO A 408 -51.41 28.64 27.63
N ILE A 409 -51.91 29.86 27.80
CA ILE A 409 -51.13 31.04 28.20
C ILE A 409 -50.89 31.02 29.71
N GLU A 410 -51.87 30.60 30.50
CA GLU A 410 -51.72 30.32 31.94
C GLU A 410 -50.78 29.15 32.19
N GLU A 411 -50.90 28.05 31.44
CA GLU A 411 -50.01 26.89 31.49
C GLU A 411 -48.59 27.28 31.10
N ASN A 412 -48.39 28.08 30.05
CA ASN A 412 -47.06 28.56 29.68
C ASN A 412 -46.49 29.50 30.74
N TYR A 413 -47.32 30.38 31.32
CA TYR A 413 -46.92 31.20 32.46
C TYR A 413 -46.52 30.35 33.66
N TYR A 414 -47.31 29.34 34.03
CA TYR A 414 -46.99 28.43 35.13
C TYR A 414 -45.79 27.55 34.81
N LYS A 415 -45.59 27.08 33.56
CA LYS A 415 -44.38 26.37 33.12
C LYS A 415 -43.14 27.23 33.23
N ILE A 416 -43.21 28.49 32.82
CA ILE A 416 -42.12 29.45 32.97
C ILE A 416 -41.84 29.69 34.46
N LYS A 417 -42.88 29.89 35.27
CA LYS A 417 -42.76 30.07 36.72
C LYS A 417 -42.16 28.84 37.42
N ASP A 418 -42.62 27.64 37.09
CA ASP A 418 -42.14 26.37 37.63
C ASP A 418 -40.71 26.07 37.19
N SER A 419 -40.31 26.53 35.99
CA SER A 419 -38.92 26.50 35.54
C SER A 419 -38.00 27.48 36.27
N GLY A 420 -38.51 28.31 37.18
CA GLY A 420 -37.74 29.31 37.92
C GLY A 420 -37.84 30.74 37.36
N GLY A 421 -38.68 30.93 36.34
CA GLY A 421 -39.10 32.23 35.81
C GLY A 421 -37.96 33.16 35.40
N HIS A 422 -38.22 34.46 35.55
CA HIS A 422 -37.23 35.48 35.20
C HIS A 422 -35.91 35.34 35.99
N GLU A 423 -35.97 34.87 37.24
CA GLU A 423 -34.78 34.65 38.07
C GLU A 423 -33.85 33.57 37.49
N LEU A 424 -34.39 32.46 36.98
CA LEU A 424 -33.56 31.44 36.33
C LEU A 424 -32.89 32.00 35.08
N LEU A 425 -33.64 32.73 34.24
CA LEU A 425 -33.09 33.34 33.03
C LEU A 425 -31.95 34.32 33.35
N THR A 426 -32.12 35.16 34.37
CA THR A 426 -31.05 36.07 34.83
C THR A 426 -29.83 35.33 35.37
N LYS A 427 -30.02 34.24 36.13
CA LYS A 427 -28.93 33.41 36.65
C LYS A 427 -28.18 32.71 35.52
N GLN A 428 -28.87 32.12 34.56
CA GLN A 428 -28.22 31.43 33.44
C GLN A 428 -27.49 32.40 32.50
N ALA A 429 -28.07 33.58 32.23
CA ALA A 429 -27.38 34.63 31.47
C ALA A 429 -26.11 35.12 32.19
N ALA A 430 -26.16 35.25 33.52
CA ALA A 430 -24.97 35.55 34.33
C ALA A 430 -23.93 34.41 34.25
N SER A 431 -24.35 33.15 34.37
CA SER A 431 -23.48 31.97 34.25
C SER A 431 -22.78 31.87 32.90
N LEU A 432 -23.49 32.17 31.80
CA LEU A 432 -22.89 32.21 30.46
C LEU A 432 -21.82 33.30 30.37
N THR A 433 -22.08 34.47 30.95
CA THR A 433 -21.12 35.58 31.01
C THR A 433 -19.89 35.22 31.84
N THR A 434 -20.07 34.57 33.00
CA THR A 434 -18.94 34.11 33.83
C THR A 434 -18.12 33.04 33.11
N LEU A 435 -18.77 32.08 32.43
CA LEU A 435 -18.10 31.04 31.66
C LEU A 435 -17.24 31.62 30.54
N PHE A 436 -17.75 32.64 29.84
CA PHE A 436 -16.97 33.33 28.81
C PHE A 436 -15.75 34.04 29.38
N ASN A 437 -15.88 34.69 30.54
CA ASN A 437 -14.74 35.28 31.23
C ASN A 437 -13.70 34.22 31.62
N ASP A 438 -14.13 33.05 32.12
CA ASP A 438 -13.23 31.94 32.46
C ASP A 438 -12.48 31.42 31.23
N ILE A 439 -13.16 31.32 30.09
CA ILE A 439 -12.58 30.94 28.79
C ILE A 439 -11.53 31.96 28.35
N LEU A 440 -11.84 33.26 28.42
CA LEU A 440 -10.89 34.33 28.07
C LEU A 440 -9.66 34.31 28.98
N ILE A 441 -9.85 34.14 30.29
CA ILE A 441 -8.76 34.02 31.26
C ILE A 441 -7.90 32.80 30.94
N THR A 442 -8.50 31.65 30.68
CA THR A 442 -7.76 30.41 30.36
C THR A 442 -6.98 30.55 29.06
N PHE A 443 -7.57 31.17 28.04
CA PHE A 443 -6.91 31.46 26.76
C PHE A 443 -5.72 32.41 26.94
N GLN A 444 -5.87 33.46 27.75
CA GLN A 444 -4.78 34.37 28.10
C GLN A 444 -3.66 33.63 28.85
N GLN A 445 -4.00 32.80 29.84
CA GLN A 445 -3.02 31.98 30.57
C GLN A 445 -2.20 31.08 29.66
N CYS A 446 -2.81 30.46 28.63
CA CYS A 446 -2.06 29.68 27.64
C CYS A 446 -1.03 30.53 26.89
N ASN A 447 -1.42 31.73 26.44
CA ASN A 447 -0.48 32.66 25.80
C ASN A 447 0.63 33.09 26.76
N ASP A 448 0.27 33.45 27.99
CA ASP A 448 1.22 33.87 29.01
C ASP A 448 2.25 32.76 29.31
N ILE A 449 1.86 31.49 29.35
CA ILE A 449 2.80 30.37 29.56
C ILE A 449 3.84 30.32 28.43
N LEU A 450 3.40 30.43 27.18
CA LEU A 450 4.28 30.38 26.01
C LEU A 450 5.19 31.61 25.93
N ASP A 451 4.64 32.79 26.21
CA ASP A 451 5.40 34.04 26.16
C ASP A 451 6.40 34.13 27.32
N ASN A 452 6.05 33.66 28.52
CA ASN A 452 6.98 33.54 29.65
C ASN A 452 8.13 32.55 29.36
N GLU A 453 7.87 31.43 28.68
CA GLU A 453 8.93 30.51 28.28
C GLU A 453 9.88 31.17 27.28
N LYS A 454 9.32 31.86 26.28
CA LYS A 454 10.08 32.60 25.29
C LYS A 454 10.96 33.67 25.94
N GLU A 455 10.39 34.52 26.80
CA GLU A 455 11.14 35.57 27.50
C GLU A 455 12.29 35.00 28.34
N ARG A 456 12.07 33.86 29.00
CA ARG A 456 13.13 33.16 29.74
C ARG A 456 14.22 32.62 28.83
N ASN A 457 13.86 32.03 27.69
CA ASN A 457 14.83 31.54 26.73
C ASN A 457 15.65 32.69 26.12
N ASP A 458 15.00 33.80 25.79
CA ASP A 458 15.66 35.02 25.29
C ASP A 458 16.63 35.61 26.34
N PHE A 459 16.22 35.62 27.61
CA PHE A 459 17.10 36.00 28.72
C PHE A 459 18.33 35.08 28.82
N PHE A 460 18.18 33.76 28.65
CA PHE A 460 19.32 32.84 28.69
C PHE A 460 20.25 32.98 27.47
N ILE A 461 19.70 33.29 26.29
CA ILE A 461 20.49 33.62 25.09
C ILE A 461 21.34 34.87 25.37
N LEU A 462 20.77 35.91 25.97
CA LEU A 462 21.51 37.11 26.36
C LEU A 462 22.60 36.83 27.40
N LYS A 463 22.31 35.95 28.38
CA LYS A 463 23.23 35.65 29.50
C LYS A 463 24.41 34.76 29.11
N TYR A 464 24.20 33.74 28.27
CA TYR A 464 25.21 32.73 27.94
C TYR A 464 25.76 32.82 26.51
N GLY A 465 25.16 33.66 25.66
CA GLY A 465 25.51 33.81 24.25
C GLY A 465 25.03 32.63 23.39
N THR A 466 24.91 32.86 22.08
CA THR A 466 24.41 31.89 21.10
C THR A 466 25.32 30.67 20.91
N ASP A 467 26.61 30.78 21.26
CA ASP A 467 27.58 29.68 21.10
C ASP A 467 27.46 28.59 22.17
N ARG A 468 27.12 28.99 23.41
CA ARG A 468 26.99 28.08 24.56
C ARG A 468 25.52 27.67 24.80
N TRP A 469 24.57 28.54 24.51
CA TRP A 469 23.13 28.27 24.60
C TRP A 469 22.56 27.76 23.27
N ARG A 470 22.91 26.52 22.90
CA ARG A 470 22.50 25.91 21.63
C ARG A 470 21.15 25.21 21.76
N ARG A 471 20.07 25.99 21.87
CA ARG A 471 18.69 25.49 21.85
C ARG A 471 17.94 26.02 20.63
N VAL A 472 16.94 25.27 20.20
CA VAL A 472 16.00 25.75 19.17
C VAL A 472 15.26 27.00 19.70
N PRO A 473 15.14 28.08 18.91
CA PRO A 473 14.37 29.26 19.27
C PRO A 473 12.92 28.92 19.64
N SER A 474 12.40 29.59 20.66
CA SER A 474 11.06 29.34 21.18
C SER A 474 9.97 29.63 20.15
N GLU A 475 10.19 30.52 19.17
CA GLU A 475 9.25 30.78 18.07
C GLU A 475 9.04 29.57 17.17
N ILE A 476 10.07 28.75 16.97
CA ILE A 476 9.99 27.57 16.12
C ILE A 476 9.43 26.41 16.94
N ALA A 477 9.89 26.27 18.19
CA ALA A 477 9.50 25.16 19.06
C ALA A 477 8.04 25.26 19.56
N SER A 478 7.50 26.46 19.76
CA SER A 478 6.10 26.67 20.19
C SER A 478 5.12 26.84 19.02
N LYS A 479 5.58 26.80 17.77
CA LYS A 479 4.79 27.15 16.58
C LYS A 479 3.49 26.35 16.48
N GLU A 480 3.54 25.03 16.64
CA GLU A 480 2.35 24.18 16.52
C GLU A 480 1.30 24.49 17.59
N LEU A 481 1.72 24.78 18.82
CA LEU A 481 0.83 25.18 19.91
C LEU A 481 0.24 26.58 19.68
N LYS A 482 1.03 27.52 19.15
CA LYS A 482 0.56 28.86 18.78
C LYS A 482 -0.44 28.81 17.63
N ASP A 483 -0.18 28.00 16.61
CA ASP A 483 -1.10 27.80 15.48
C ASP A 483 -2.42 27.14 15.95
N GLU A 484 -2.35 26.12 16.83
CA GLU A 484 -3.53 25.48 17.45
C GLU A 484 -4.36 26.51 18.25
N LEU A 485 -3.70 27.38 19.01
CA LEU A 485 -4.34 28.41 19.83
C LEU A 485 -4.93 29.56 18.99
N ASP A 486 -4.23 30.00 17.94
CA ASP A 486 -4.72 31.04 17.02
C ASP A 486 -5.96 30.58 16.24
N SER A 487 -6.05 29.28 15.91
CA SER A 487 -7.25 28.71 15.27
C SER A 487 -8.51 28.85 16.14
N LEU A 488 -8.37 28.87 17.46
CA LEU A 488 -9.49 29.01 18.40
C LEU A 488 -10.01 30.45 18.53
N ARG A 489 -9.30 31.45 18.00
CA ARG A 489 -9.75 32.86 18.04
C ARG A 489 -11.11 33.05 17.36
N ILE A 490 -11.36 32.34 16.26
CA ILE A 490 -12.64 32.39 15.55
C ILE A 490 -13.77 31.88 16.46
N ASN A 491 -13.51 30.82 17.22
CA ASN A 491 -14.50 30.26 18.17
C ASN A 491 -14.79 31.22 19.32
N LEU A 492 -13.79 31.97 19.80
CA LEU A 492 -13.97 33.01 20.82
C LEU A 492 -14.84 34.16 20.30
N ILE A 493 -14.55 34.65 19.09
CA ILE A 493 -15.35 35.71 18.43
C ILE A 493 -16.79 35.25 18.22
N ASN A 494 -16.99 34.01 17.80
CA ASN A 494 -18.32 33.44 17.63
C ASN A 494 -19.08 33.41 18.96
N MET A 495 -18.42 33.00 20.05
CA MET A 495 -19.03 32.97 21.39
C MET A 495 -19.36 34.38 21.89
N GLU A 496 -18.49 35.37 21.66
CA GLU A 496 -18.73 36.77 21.98
C GLU A 496 -19.95 37.33 21.23
N ASN A 497 -20.07 37.01 19.95
CA ASN A 497 -21.23 37.39 19.14
C ASN A 497 -22.52 36.73 19.67
N THR A 498 -22.48 35.43 19.99
CA THR A 498 -23.62 34.73 20.59
C THR A 498 -24.06 35.41 21.89
N ILE A 499 -23.13 35.74 22.80
CA ILE A 499 -23.45 36.43 24.06
C ILE A 499 -24.09 37.80 23.81
N ASN A 500 -23.53 38.58 22.88
CA ASN A 500 -24.06 39.89 22.53
C ASN A 500 -25.47 39.80 21.92
N ASP A 501 -25.71 38.81 21.08
CA ASP A 501 -27.02 38.61 20.45
C ASP A 501 -28.06 38.08 21.44
N THR A 502 -27.69 37.13 22.30
CA THR A 502 -28.53 36.68 23.43
C THR A 502 -28.87 37.84 24.37
N LYS A 503 -27.91 38.74 24.66
CA LYS A 503 -28.16 39.92 25.49
C LYS A 503 -29.16 40.88 24.85
N LYS A 504 -29.05 41.15 23.54
CA LYS A 504 -30.02 41.97 22.80
C LYS A 504 -31.43 41.33 22.80
N LEU A 505 -31.52 40.01 22.69
CA LEU A 505 -32.80 39.30 22.77
C LEU A 505 -33.38 39.36 24.19
N PHE A 506 -32.55 39.17 25.22
CA PHE A 506 -32.95 39.29 26.62
C PHE A 506 -33.49 40.70 26.95
N GLU A 507 -32.90 41.77 26.40
CA GLU A 507 -33.38 43.15 26.58
C GLU A 507 -34.76 43.42 25.98
N LYS A 508 -35.23 42.60 25.03
CA LYS A 508 -36.57 42.70 24.42
C LYS A 508 -37.68 42.06 25.26
N ILE A 509 -37.31 41.25 26.25
CA ILE A 509 -38.28 40.57 27.11
C ILE A 509 -38.88 41.61 28.08
N ASN A 510 -40.19 41.81 28.02
CA ASN A 510 -40.88 42.64 29.02
C ASN A 510 -41.05 41.82 30.33
N PRO A 511 -40.37 42.19 31.43
CA PRO A 511 -40.41 41.41 32.66
C PRO A 511 -41.80 41.39 33.31
N VAL A 512 -42.66 42.37 33.01
CA VAL A 512 -44.03 42.46 33.55
C VAL A 512 -44.89 41.28 33.11
N TYR A 513 -44.72 40.83 31.86
CA TYR A 513 -45.47 39.72 31.26
C TYR A 513 -45.06 38.35 31.81
N ILE A 514 -43.86 38.22 32.37
CA ILE A 514 -43.36 36.97 32.99
C ILE A 514 -43.65 36.93 34.50
N THR A 515 -43.77 38.10 35.14
CA THR A 515 -43.92 38.21 36.60
C THR A 515 -45.37 38.36 37.06
N THR A 516 -46.28 38.75 36.16
CA THR A 516 -47.70 39.03 36.48
C THR A 516 -48.62 37.97 35.87
N LYS A 517 -49.62 37.50 36.60
CA LYS A 517 -50.57 36.48 36.12
C LYS A 517 -51.41 36.99 34.93
N PRO A 518 -51.61 36.18 33.86
CA PRO A 518 -52.41 36.55 32.68
C PRO A 518 -53.86 36.97 33.00
N GLU A 519 -54.50 36.33 33.99
CA GLU A 519 -55.88 36.59 34.43
C GLU A 519 -56.13 38.07 34.85
N LEU A 520 -55.12 38.72 35.42
CA LEU A 520 -55.19 40.11 35.87
C LEU A 520 -54.99 41.12 34.72
N LEU A 521 -54.52 40.65 33.56
CA LEU A 521 -54.26 41.45 32.36
C LEU A 521 -55.42 41.40 31.35
N ILE A 522 -56.30 40.39 31.45
CA ILE A 522 -57.32 40.07 30.43
C ILE A 522 -58.75 40.51 30.85
N THR A 523 -58.96 41.00 32.07
CA THR A 523 -60.29 41.18 32.69
C THR A 523 -61.17 42.31 32.12
N GLU A 524 -60.74 43.11 31.13
CA GLU A 524 -61.51 44.27 30.66
C GLU A 524 -62.40 44.07 29.43
N LEU A 525 -62.33 42.99 28.65
CA LEU A 525 -62.97 42.99 27.32
C LEU A 525 -63.63 41.66 26.93
N SER A 526 -64.85 41.78 26.37
CA SER A 526 -65.82 40.70 26.09
C SER A 526 -65.57 39.96 24.75
N PRO A 527 -66.13 38.74 24.53
CA PRO A 527 -65.76 37.86 23.40
C PRO A 527 -66.66 37.99 22.14
N ILE A 528 -66.12 37.72 20.93
CA ILE A 528 -66.83 37.62 19.63
C ILE A 528 -66.93 36.17 19.11
N ASP A 529 -68.03 35.91 18.39
CA ASP A 529 -68.53 34.71 17.69
C ASP A 529 -67.64 33.97 16.66
N LYS A 530 -67.99 32.68 16.46
CA LYS A 530 -67.18 31.59 15.86
C LYS A 530 -67.81 30.93 14.60
N SER A 531 -67.53 31.40 13.38
CA SER A 531 -67.69 30.52 12.20
C SER A 531 -66.71 30.82 11.06
N LEU A 532 -66.09 29.76 10.51
CA LEU A 532 -65.18 29.82 9.36
C LEU A 532 -65.92 30.13 8.06
N SER A 533 -65.28 30.91 7.21
CA SER A 533 -65.78 31.27 5.88
C SER A 533 -65.57 30.13 4.86
N SER A 534 -66.39 30.12 3.80
CA SER A 534 -66.23 29.20 2.67
C SER A 534 -64.91 29.40 1.90
N LEU A 535 -64.35 30.60 1.93
CA LEU A 535 -63.07 30.95 1.30
C LEU A 535 -61.89 30.22 1.96
N GLU A 536 -61.82 30.19 3.29
CA GLU A 536 -60.72 29.56 4.04
C GLU A 536 -60.68 28.04 3.84
N ARG A 537 -61.85 27.39 3.77
CA ARG A 537 -61.92 25.95 3.47
C ARG A 537 -61.32 25.62 2.10
N SER A 538 -61.57 26.47 1.10
CA SER A 538 -60.99 26.30 -0.23
C SER A 538 -59.47 26.49 -0.21
N LEU A 539 -58.97 27.53 0.47
CA LEU A 539 -57.54 27.83 0.58
C LEU A 539 -56.75 26.72 1.29
N LEU A 540 -57.29 26.17 2.39
CA LEU A 540 -56.70 25.04 3.10
C LEU A 540 -56.62 23.78 2.24
N SER A 541 -57.63 23.51 1.40
CA SER A 541 -57.61 22.37 0.48
C SER A 541 -56.51 22.50 -0.60
N THR A 542 -56.33 23.71 -1.15
CA THR A 542 -55.25 23.99 -2.09
C THR A 542 -53.87 23.87 -1.44
N LEU A 543 -53.69 24.36 -0.22
CA LEU A 543 -52.43 24.22 0.52
C LEU A 543 -52.06 22.75 0.76
N LYS A 544 -53.04 21.90 1.08
CA LYS A 544 -52.83 20.45 1.21
C LYS A 544 -52.29 19.81 -0.08
N ASN A 545 -52.80 20.21 -1.24
CA ASN A 545 -52.31 19.73 -2.54
C ASN A 545 -50.87 20.22 -2.83
N HIS A 546 -50.54 21.46 -2.45
CA HIS A 546 -49.18 21.98 -2.60
C HIS A 546 -48.20 21.25 -1.67
N PHE A 547 -48.60 20.91 -0.43
CA PHE A 547 -47.79 20.08 0.47
C PHE A 547 -47.55 18.68 -0.09
N GLN A 548 -48.55 18.05 -0.71
CA GLN A 548 -48.34 16.79 -1.42
C GLN A 548 -47.36 16.94 -2.59
N SER A 549 -47.49 18.02 -3.36
CA SER A 549 -46.58 18.31 -4.47
C SER A 549 -45.12 18.49 -4.01
N TRP A 550 -44.91 18.99 -2.78
CA TRP A 550 -43.59 19.07 -2.15
C TRP A 550 -43.02 17.69 -1.81
N GLU A 551 -43.82 16.79 -1.23
CA GLU A 551 -43.42 15.41 -0.97
C GLU A 551 -43.01 14.69 -2.28
N ASP A 552 -43.81 14.83 -3.33
CA ASP A 552 -43.51 14.25 -4.65
C ASP A 552 -42.18 14.76 -5.24
N LEU A 553 -41.82 16.03 -4.96
CA LEU A 553 -40.54 16.60 -5.37
C LEU A 553 -39.36 15.99 -4.59
N LYS A 554 -39.53 15.71 -3.29
CA LYS A 554 -38.53 15.02 -2.47
C LYS A 554 -38.32 13.58 -2.94
N ASP A 555 -39.40 12.88 -3.27
CA ASP A 555 -39.32 11.51 -3.80
C ASP A 555 -38.55 11.46 -5.12
N LYS A 556 -38.81 12.39 -6.05
CA LYS A 556 -38.05 12.52 -7.30
C LYS A 556 -36.56 12.82 -7.08
N ARG A 557 -36.20 13.49 -5.98
CA ARG A 557 -34.79 13.76 -5.64
C ARG A 557 -34.09 12.51 -5.12
N SER A 558 -34.78 11.68 -4.34
CA SER A 558 -34.20 10.45 -3.78
C SER A 558 -33.80 9.41 -4.84
N LEU A 559 -34.39 9.48 -6.05
CA LEU A 559 -34.04 8.63 -7.19
C LEU A 559 -32.57 8.72 -7.63
N ILE A 560 -31.84 9.79 -7.27
CA ILE A 560 -30.41 9.89 -7.58
C ILE A 560 -29.60 8.76 -6.92
N ARG A 561 -30.05 8.25 -5.78
CA ARG A 561 -29.39 7.18 -5.02
C ARG A 561 -29.43 5.82 -5.72
N SER A 562 -30.39 5.63 -6.62
CA SER A 562 -30.52 4.40 -7.41
C SER A 562 -29.87 4.50 -8.79
N TYR A 563 -29.29 5.64 -9.14
CA TYR A 563 -28.63 5.84 -10.44
C TYR A 563 -27.36 4.99 -10.55
N LYS A 564 -27.30 4.15 -11.58
CA LYS A 564 -26.14 3.30 -11.90
C LYS A 564 -25.36 3.92 -13.04
N ILE A 565 -24.03 3.92 -12.92
CA ILE A 565 -23.13 4.38 -13.99
C ILE A 565 -23.27 3.45 -15.19
N GLU A 566 -23.47 4.04 -16.37
CA GLU A 566 -23.71 3.28 -17.60
C GLU A 566 -22.47 2.46 -18.03
N PRO A 567 -22.64 1.21 -18.51
CA PRO A 567 -21.52 0.38 -18.98
C PRO A 567 -20.76 0.97 -20.18
N GLN A 568 -21.35 1.91 -20.92
CA GLN A 568 -20.72 2.55 -22.08
C GLN A 568 -19.38 3.22 -21.73
N TYR A 569 -19.25 3.79 -20.53
CA TYR A 569 -18.01 4.42 -20.08
C TYR A 569 -16.85 3.43 -19.98
N PHE A 570 -17.12 2.19 -19.58
CA PHE A 570 -16.13 1.12 -19.55
C PHE A 570 -15.68 0.74 -20.97
N PHE A 571 -16.61 0.64 -21.92
CA PHE A 571 -16.27 0.35 -23.32
C PHE A 571 -15.47 1.48 -23.98
N GLU A 572 -15.80 2.76 -23.72
CA GLU A 572 -15.03 3.90 -24.24
C GLU A 572 -13.58 3.91 -23.69
N LEU A 573 -13.39 3.55 -22.42
CA LEU A 573 -12.06 3.46 -21.78
C LEU A 573 -11.22 2.27 -22.28
N THR A 574 -11.86 1.14 -22.57
CA THR A 574 -11.16 -0.09 -22.99
C THR A 574 -10.89 -0.14 -24.49
N SER A 575 -11.75 0.48 -25.32
CA SER A 575 -11.61 0.48 -26.78
C SER A 575 -10.62 1.55 -27.29
N SER A 576 -10.48 2.67 -26.56
CA SER A 576 -9.59 3.76 -26.94
C SER A 576 -8.54 4.01 -25.87
N LYS A 577 -7.29 3.58 -26.15
CA LYS A 577 -6.13 3.94 -25.31
C LYS A 577 -5.98 5.46 -25.11
N ALA A 578 -6.64 6.31 -25.91
CA ALA A 578 -6.58 7.77 -25.82
C ALA A 578 -7.71 8.42 -24.97
N ALA A 579 -8.71 7.68 -24.49
CA ALA A 579 -9.82 8.28 -23.74
C ALA A 579 -9.41 8.73 -22.33
N ASP A 580 -9.08 10.01 -22.14
CA ASP A 580 -8.70 10.56 -20.83
C ASP A 580 -9.89 10.43 -19.83
N PRO A 581 -9.69 9.78 -18.66
CA PRO A 581 -10.71 9.71 -17.61
C PRO A 581 -11.31 11.07 -17.26
N ARG A 582 -10.55 12.17 -17.35
CA ARG A 582 -11.03 13.51 -17.05
C ARG A 582 -12.11 13.97 -18.02
N VAL A 583 -11.95 13.69 -19.32
CA VAL A 583 -12.92 14.07 -20.35
C VAL A 583 -14.22 13.29 -20.15
N LEU A 584 -14.11 12.00 -19.84
CA LEU A 584 -15.28 11.16 -19.55
C LEU A 584 -16.00 11.60 -18.28
N ILE A 585 -15.28 12.00 -17.23
CA ILE A 585 -15.89 12.59 -16.02
C ILE A 585 -16.71 13.83 -16.39
N SER A 586 -16.17 14.75 -17.19
CA SER A 586 -16.93 15.93 -17.61
C SER A 586 -18.13 15.60 -18.51
N LYS A 587 -18.08 14.49 -19.27
CA LYS A 587 -19.23 13.95 -20.02
C LYS A 587 -20.30 13.42 -19.06
N PHE A 588 -19.88 12.68 -18.04
CA PHE A 588 -20.73 12.14 -16.98
C PHE A 588 -21.40 13.24 -16.16
N GLU A 589 -20.64 14.26 -15.74
CA GLU A 589 -21.17 15.44 -15.05
C GLU A 589 -22.25 16.14 -15.88
N LYS A 590 -22.03 16.33 -17.19
CA LYS A 590 -23.03 16.90 -18.10
C LYS A 590 -24.29 16.05 -18.22
N GLN A 591 -24.15 14.72 -18.31
CA GLN A 591 -25.31 13.82 -18.31
C GLN A 591 -26.10 13.94 -17.00
N LEU A 592 -25.40 13.99 -15.87
CA LEU A 592 -26.02 14.13 -14.56
C LEU A 592 -26.71 15.50 -14.41
N ASP A 593 -26.09 16.57 -14.90
CA ASP A 593 -26.68 17.92 -14.95
C ASP A 593 -27.96 17.97 -15.79
N ASN A 594 -28.01 17.23 -16.90
CA ASN A 594 -29.20 17.14 -17.72
C ASN A 594 -30.35 16.39 -17.03
N LEU A 595 -30.04 15.31 -16.31
CA LEU A 595 -31.04 14.50 -15.60
C LEU A 595 -31.53 15.19 -14.30
N TRP A 596 -30.63 15.84 -13.57
CA TRP A 596 -30.89 16.51 -12.29
C TRP A 596 -30.46 17.97 -12.31
N ASN A 597 -31.04 18.74 -13.25
CA ASN A 597 -30.77 20.16 -13.40
C ASN A 597 -31.10 20.94 -12.11
N LEU A 598 -30.06 21.27 -11.33
CA LEU A 598 -30.20 21.93 -10.03
C LEU A 598 -30.91 23.28 -10.14
N LYS A 599 -30.67 24.04 -11.22
CA LYS A 599 -31.28 25.36 -11.41
C LYS A 599 -32.79 25.23 -11.60
N GLU A 600 -33.21 24.29 -12.43
CA GLU A 600 -34.62 24.01 -12.68
C GLU A 600 -35.30 23.50 -11.40
N LYS A 601 -34.69 22.54 -10.70
CA LYS A 601 -35.22 22.00 -9.44
C LYS A 601 -35.34 23.05 -8.33
N LYS A 602 -34.40 23.99 -8.26
CA LYS A 602 -34.44 25.11 -7.32
C LYS A 602 -35.51 26.14 -7.72
N TRP A 603 -35.66 26.41 -9.01
CA TRP A 603 -36.69 27.30 -9.52
C TRP A 603 -38.10 26.76 -9.26
N THR A 604 -38.36 25.47 -9.54
CA THR A 604 -39.67 24.85 -9.27
C THR A 604 -39.97 24.82 -7.77
N GLN A 605 -38.97 24.56 -6.93
CA GLN A 605 -39.10 24.64 -5.48
C GLN A 605 -39.47 26.05 -5.02
N ASN A 606 -38.72 27.07 -5.44
CA ASN A 606 -38.97 28.45 -5.00
C ASN A 606 -40.34 28.93 -5.47
N LYS A 607 -40.74 28.61 -6.70
CA LYS A 607 -42.08 28.94 -7.21
C LYS A 607 -43.17 28.31 -6.33
N LEU A 608 -43.02 27.04 -5.96
CA LEU A 608 -43.96 26.35 -5.07
C LEU A 608 -44.02 27.02 -3.69
N PHE A 609 -42.88 27.44 -3.13
CA PHE A 609 -42.81 28.12 -1.84
C PHE A 609 -43.41 29.53 -1.87
N ASP A 610 -43.23 30.28 -2.96
CA ASP A 610 -43.84 31.59 -3.16
C ASP A 610 -45.37 31.47 -3.27
N GLU A 611 -45.87 30.45 -3.99
CA GLU A 611 -47.30 30.15 -4.10
C GLU A 611 -47.90 29.75 -2.74
N MET A 612 -47.23 28.86 -2.00
CA MET A 612 -47.63 28.49 -0.64
C MET A 612 -47.65 29.71 0.29
N SER A 613 -46.63 30.56 0.26
CA SER A 613 -46.53 31.73 1.15
C SER A 613 -47.64 32.73 0.88
N LYS A 614 -47.94 33.04 -0.39
CA LYS A 614 -49.06 33.92 -0.77
C LYS A 614 -50.41 33.37 -0.32
N LEU A 615 -50.63 32.06 -0.47
CA LEU A 615 -51.86 31.40 -0.02
C LEU A 615 -52.00 31.46 1.50
N VAL A 616 -50.89 31.28 2.24
CA VAL A 616 -50.87 31.44 3.70
C VAL A 616 -51.13 32.89 4.09
N ASP A 617 -50.52 33.88 3.46
CA ASP A 617 -50.77 35.30 3.75
C ASP A 617 -52.23 35.67 3.53
N THR A 618 -52.82 35.26 2.39
CA THR A 618 -54.24 35.49 2.08
C THR A 618 -55.17 34.81 3.09
N LEU A 619 -54.80 33.61 3.55
CA LEU A 619 -55.51 32.87 4.58
C LEU A 619 -55.47 33.66 5.92
N VAL A 620 -54.29 34.15 6.32
CA VAL A 620 -54.09 34.96 7.53
C VAL A 620 -54.86 36.28 7.47
N ASP A 621 -54.86 36.98 6.33
CA ASP A 621 -55.61 38.22 6.15
C ASP A 621 -57.11 37.99 6.29
N SER A 622 -57.63 36.91 5.69
CA SER A 622 -59.05 36.52 5.82
C SER A 622 -59.45 36.18 7.26
N TYR A 623 -58.52 35.63 8.06
CA TYR A 623 -58.70 35.41 9.49
C TYR A 623 -58.67 36.71 10.30
N ASN A 624 -57.75 37.63 9.98
CA ASN A 624 -57.59 38.90 10.69
C ASN A 624 -58.79 39.82 10.47
N GLU A 625 -59.35 39.86 9.25
CA GLU A 625 -60.58 40.59 8.94
C GLU A 625 -61.80 40.09 9.75
N ARG A 626 -61.84 38.81 10.14
CA ARG A 626 -62.88 38.27 11.04
C ARG A 626 -62.79 38.80 12.47
N GLN A 627 -61.61 39.20 12.95
CA GLN A 627 -61.36 39.43 14.38
C GLN A 627 -61.31 40.90 14.81
N SER A 628 -62.08 41.78 14.17
CA SER A 628 -62.23 43.19 14.55
C SER A 628 -62.95 43.42 15.91
N ASN A 629 -62.38 42.95 17.03
CA ASN A 629 -62.35 43.70 18.31
C ASN A 629 -60.89 43.65 18.82
N GLN A 630 -60.22 44.80 18.73
CA GLN A 630 -58.77 44.92 18.53
C GLN A 630 -57.87 44.96 19.78
N SER A 631 -58.36 44.78 21.00
CA SER A 631 -57.52 45.01 22.21
C SER A 631 -57.03 43.73 22.91
N ILE A 632 -57.78 42.62 22.86
CA ILE A 632 -57.38 41.37 23.55
C ILE A 632 -56.37 40.57 22.74
N LYS A 633 -56.55 40.51 21.41
CA LYS A 633 -55.69 39.73 20.51
C LYS A 633 -54.25 40.23 20.50
N HIS A 634 -54.07 41.55 20.45
CA HIS A 634 -52.74 42.17 20.50
C HIS A 634 -52.03 41.85 21.83
N LEU A 635 -52.76 41.90 22.95
CA LEU A 635 -52.22 41.55 24.26
C LEU A 635 -51.88 40.05 24.38
N LEU A 636 -52.74 39.16 23.89
CA LEU A 636 -52.46 37.71 23.86
C LEU A 636 -51.30 37.38 22.91
N GLN A 637 -51.17 38.12 21.80
CA GLN A 637 -50.07 37.98 20.87
C GLN A 637 -48.75 38.45 21.51
N GLU A 638 -48.71 39.63 22.13
CA GLU A 638 -47.53 40.11 22.87
C GLU A 638 -47.13 39.18 24.02
N LEU A 639 -48.10 38.62 24.76
CA LEU A 639 -47.85 37.64 25.82
C LEU A 639 -47.24 36.35 25.25
N ASN A 640 -47.79 35.83 24.16
CA ASN A 640 -47.28 34.62 23.53
C ASN A 640 -45.91 34.84 22.87
N GLU A 641 -45.70 35.99 22.22
CA GLU A 641 -44.40 36.40 21.67
C GLU A 641 -43.35 36.51 22.79
N THR A 642 -43.70 37.09 23.93
CA THR A 642 -42.79 37.19 25.08
C THR A 642 -42.47 35.81 25.68
N TYR A 643 -43.43 34.88 25.74
CA TYR A 643 -43.18 33.52 26.22
C TYR A 643 -42.36 32.68 25.25
N GLN A 644 -42.55 32.85 23.94
CA GLN A 644 -41.69 32.24 22.93
C GLN A 644 -40.27 32.79 23.01
N LEU A 645 -40.12 34.11 23.14
CA LEU A 645 -38.82 34.76 23.29
C LEU A 645 -38.09 34.27 24.56
N TYR A 646 -38.82 34.02 25.66
CA TYR A 646 -38.23 33.46 26.88
C TYR A 646 -37.57 32.09 26.62
N TRP A 647 -38.27 31.17 25.96
CA TRP A 647 -37.73 29.83 25.67
C TRP A 647 -36.62 29.86 24.62
N GLU A 648 -36.73 30.74 23.63
CA GLU A 648 -35.67 30.97 22.63
C GLU A 648 -34.39 31.47 23.31
N VAL A 649 -34.48 32.50 24.15
CA VAL A 649 -33.33 33.02 24.90
C VAL A 649 -32.75 31.96 25.83
N LEU A 650 -33.59 31.19 26.52
CA LEU A 650 -33.13 30.12 27.41
C LEU A 650 -32.40 29.00 26.66
N ASN A 651 -32.93 28.59 25.51
CA ASN A 651 -32.29 27.59 24.65
C ASN A 651 -30.96 28.09 24.06
N GLU A 652 -30.91 29.33 23.58
CA GLU A 652 -29.66 29.94 23.09
C GLU A 652 -28.61 30.06 24.21
N ILE A 653 -29.03 30.38 25.43
CA ILE A 653 -28.14 30.37 26.60
C ILE A 653 -27.62 28.96 26.88
N GLU A 654 -28.47 27.94 26.82
CA GLU A 654 -28.07 26.54 27.05
C GLU A 654 -27.10 26.03 25.96
N ILE A 655 -27.37 26.34 24.70
CA ILE A 655 -26.47 26.07 23.57
C ILE A 655 -25.13 26.77 23.80
N GLY A 656 -25.16 28.05 24.18
CA GLY A 656 -23.98 28.84 24.51
C GLY A 656 -23.16 28.25 25.66
N ILE A 657 -23.83 27.81 26.74
CA ILE A 657 -23.17 27.17 27.90
C ILE A 657 -22.55 25.83 27.48
N ASN A 658 -23.26 25.00 26.73
CA ASN A 658 -22.76 23.70 26.27
C ASN A 658 -21.57 23.86 25.32
N PHE A 659 -21.64 24.81 24.38
CA PHE A 659 -20.53 25.16 23.51
C PHE A 659 -19.34 25.69 24.31
N GLY A 660 -19.59 26.62 25.23
CA GLY A 660 -18.59 27.20 26.11
C GLY A 660 -17.86 26.17 26.95
N ASN A 661 -18.58 25.23 27.57
CA ASN A 661 -17.98 24.17 28.39
C ASN A 661 -17.05 23.28 27.55
N ARG A 662 -17.47 22.92 26.33
CA ARG A 662 -16.61 22.15 25.40
C ARG A 662 -15.37 22.93 24.99
N LEU A 663 -15.52 24.22 24.72
CA LEU A 663 -14.41 25.10 24.37
C LEU A 663 -13.44 25.27 25.56
N LEU A 664 -13.96 25.42 26.77
CA LEU A 664 -13.17 25.49 28.00
C LEU A 664 -12.40 24.19 28.25
N ASP A 665 -13.02 23.03 28.05
CA ASP A 665 -12.35 21.73 28.17
C ASP A 665 -11.21 21.58 27.15
N LEU A 666 -11.43 22.02 25.91
CA LEU A 666 -10.39 22.04 24.88
C LEU A 666 -9.25 22.98 25.28
N LEU A 667 -9.57 24.18 25.75
CA LEU A 667 -8.57 25.14 26.22
C LEU A 667 -7.78 24.63 27.43
N LYS A 668 -8.42 23.96 28.39
CA LYS A 668 -7.72 23.32 29.52
C LYS A 668 -6.77 22.21 29.08
N ARG A 669 -7.12 21.43 28.05
CA ARG A 669 -6.20 20.44 27.46
C ARG A 669 -5.00 21.11 26.80
N ILE A 670 -5.24 22.17 26.03
CA ILE A 670 -4.17 22.96 25.41
C ILE A 670 -3.31 23.64 26.48
N GLN A 671 -3.91 24.13 27.56
CA GLN A 671 -3.21 24.70 28.71
C GLN A 671 -2.27 23.68 29.35
N SER A 672 -2.72 22.44 29.55
CA SER A 672 -1.85 21.34 30.02
C SER A 672 -0.70 21.10 29.06
N LYS A 673 -0.96 21.03 27.75
CA LYS A 673 0.10 20.89 26.73
C LYS A 673 1.12 22.05 26.80
N CYS A 674 0.65 23.29 26.98
CA CYS A 674 1.51 24.46 27.11
C CYS A 674 2.35 24.41 28.39
N ALA A 675 1.76 23.95 29.51
CA ALA A 675 2.47 23.76 30.77
C ALA A 675 3.52 22.64 30.67
N ASP A 676 3.18 21.50 30.06
CA ASP A 676 4.10 20.39 29.83
C ASP A 676 5.27 20.81 28.92
N TYR A 677 4.97 21.55 27.86
CA TYR A 677 5.96 22.18 27.00
C TYR A 677 6.90 23.10 27.80
N ALA A 678 6.36 24.03 28.58
CA ALA A 678 7.16 24.95 29.39
C ALA A 678 8.02 24.23 30.43
N ASN A 679 7.51 23.15 31.04
CA ASN A 679 8.25 22.31 31.99
C ASN A 679 9.40 21.56 31.31
N GLN A 680 9.15 20.90 30.18
CA GLN A 680 10.19 20.24 29.39
C GLN A 680 11.28 21.24 28.98
N ARG A 681 10.87 22.44 28.56
CA ARG A 681 11.81 23.51 28.20
C ARG A 681 12.60 24.01 29.41
N MET A 682 12.04 23.99 30.61
CA MET A 682 12.74 24.35 31.84
C MET A 682 13.74 23.26 32.27
N GLU A 683 13.40 21.98 32.12
CA GLU A 683 14.30 20.86 32.39
C GLU A 683 15.51 20.86 31.45
N GLU A 684 15.27 21.06 30.15
CA GLU A 684 16.32 21.25 29.15
C GLU A 684 17.23 22.43 29.49
N ALA A 685 16.63 23.57 29.88
CA ALA A 685 17.38 24.75 30.31
C ALA A 685 18.28 24.42 31.51
N THR A 686 17.73 23.75 32.53
CA THR A 686 18.45 23.38 33.75
C THR A 686 19.60 22.41 33.46
N SER A 687 19.37 21.42 32.60
CA SER A 687 20.40 20.47 32.15
C SER A 687 21.54 21.16 31.40
N LEU A 688 21.22 22.12 30.52
CA LEU A 688 22.22 22.90 29.79
C LEU A 688 23.00 23.83 30.71
N ILE A 689 22.34 24.49 31.66
CA ILE A 689 23.01 25.29 32.69
C ILE A 689 23.98 24.41 33.48
N GLY A 690 23.57 23.18 33.86
CA GLY A 690 24.44 22.18 34.48
C GLY A 690 25.68 21.86 33.65
N LYS A 691 25.52 21.60 32.35
CA LYS A 691 26.64 21.35 31.43
C LYS A 691 27.56 22.55 31.24
N ILE A 692 27.02 23.76 31.25
CA ILE A 692 27.78 25.02 31.09
C ILE A 692 28.55 25.36 32.38
N SER A 693 28.01 25.00 33.55
CA SER A 693 28.59 25.29 34.87
C SER A 693 29.64 24.29 35.33
N VAL A 694 29.69 23.08 34.75
CA VAL A 694 30.81 22.16 34.94
C VAL A 694 31.98 22.64 34.06
N PRO A 695 33.14 23.04 34.63
CA PRO A 695 34.29 23.42 33.83
C PRO A 695 34.74 22.20 33.00
N ALA A 696 34.70 22.33 31.68
CA ALA A 696 35.16 21.29 30.77
C ALA A 696 36.63 20.96 31.06
N ARG A 697 36.90 19.74 31.54
CA ARG A 697 38.24 19.14 31.53
C ARG A 697 38.62 18.75 30.10
N GLN A 698 38.91 19.72 29.25
CA GLN A 698 39.76 19.50 28.09
C GLN A 698 40.64 20.75 27.88
N PRO A 699 41.97 20.60 27.81
CA PRO A 699 42.85 21.72 27.56
C PRO A 699 42.60 22.25 26.15
N PHE A 700 42.57 23.58 26.05
CA PHE A 700 42.48 24.34 24.81
C PHE A 700 43.51 23.83 23.80
N ASN A 701 43.04 23.37 22.64
CA ASN A 701 43.89 22.93 21.53
C ASN A 701 44.00 24.06 20.49
N PRO A 702 45.13 24.80 20.42
CA PRO A 702 45.24 26.00 19.59
C PRO A 702 45.30 25.75 18.07
N ASN A 703 45.19 24.48 17.62
CA ASN A 703 45.39 24.12 16.21
C ASN A 703 44.13 24.11 15.34
N ILE A 704 42.94 24.43 15.87
CA ILE A 704 41.67 24.35 15.10
C ILE A 704 41.37 25.63 14.30
N HIS A 705 42.15 26.70 14.46
CA HIS A 705 41.97 27.95 13.71
C HIS A 705 43.18 28.33 12.85
N GLN A 706 43.72 27.41 12.05
CA GLN A 706 44.58 27.79 10.92
C GLN A 706 43.73 28.06 9.67
N ILE A 707 43.33 29.33 9.52
CA ILE A 707 42.79 29.87 8.28
C ILE A 707 43.92 29.85 7.23
N ARG A 708 43.79 28.97 6.23
CA ARG A 708 44.68 28.97 5.05
C ARG A 708 44.36 30.19 4.18
N PHE A 709 45.15 31.24 4.28
CA PHE A 709 45.24 32.24 3.22
C PHE A 709 46.06 31.65 2.06
N LYS A 710 45.40 31.37 0.93
CA LYS A 710 46.10 31.10 -0.34
C LYS A 710 46.65 32.43 -0.88
N LYS A 711 47.95 32.47 -1.16
CA LYS A 711 48.55 33.41 -2.11
C LYS A 711 48.34 32.90 -3.53
#